data_AF-A0A3M1CZD2-F1
#
_entry.id   AF-A0A3M1CZD2-F1
#
_cell.length_a   1.000
_cell.length_b   1.000
_cell.length_c   1.000
_cell.angle_alpha   90.00
_cell.angle_beta   90.00
_cell.angle_gamma   90.00
#
_symmetry.space_group_name_H-M   'P 1'
#
loop_
_entity.id
_entity.type
_entity.pdbx_description
1 polymer ?
#
loop_
_entity_poly.entity_id
_entity_poly.type
_entity_poly.pdbx_seq_one_letter_code
_entity_poly.pdbx_strand_id
1 'polypeptide(L)'
;MRAKLFLLLAQGLLLLSVSSCGDQVEEVEYFGKFDMVNDFDKADGMGSAAVPTSADDSDTAVWEVWNDWADTDTPDARKAGLAWEANSGLNWNEKFALWIESLPKIDAYEENYKTFTITNPQGKTIQAPVLECAETAYFLRATFASWYHLPFFLEAVDSDGTRVFMGHFGWRTARGRYKNSNLFRKWYRDYSGGDYDASNWPRDERLRAKKLYGADDDYQPFLGDGARAGTYFDELFLNKRVGHFLILLLSNFGSIHLADSANTFNLKPEALRQGDLLLERWQRRGIGHTLVVKHVEPGQNPGTLMAELVSGSMPRRQPKWEDPTASKRYFTSNMTGGEGTNWSGERYAELGGGLKRWRVARAQDGWWVNTILPEDLDYWISSTDYDAIAARPSQFEELLDKLDPEAARDALLAIIEDKRNHLRSHPASCSARIAREEAFRDLYDLMEEHFGMSKLEVDKQYRILDDYVFAELVYNQSKTCCWNSTTAAMYEIIMDYERNLQQQSEGCTEPVVFMNDGGYDVFYQHAVEMGRENEWVDWSEDESCPQREVARDTEAEHLWSPFCEVFGAPAGCQPDRFEPNNTRDDAAAIMSGDYDGLSICGGEDDWYWLSPSAGTLRISIYFEHSKGDLDIKLLDEQGQVVDSSAGTGDSETVEAQASGDENFFLRVYGYNGAENTYRMTVSY
;
A
#
# COMPACT_ATOMS: atom_id res chain seq x y z
N MET A 1 1.78 -46.97 -35.54
CA MET A 1 1.98 -46.18 -36.78
C MET A 1 0.62 -46.00 -37.46
N ARG A 2 0.32 -44.76 -37.86
CA ARG A 2 -0.82 -44.27 -38.69
C ARG A 2 -2.10 -43.82 -37.97
N ALA A 3 -2.17 -42.49 -37.89
CA ALA A 3 -3.35 -41.66 -37.73
C ALA A 3 -4.31 -41.71 -38.95
N LYS A 4 -5.56 -41.30 -38.72
CA LYS A 4 -6.43 -40.41 -39.53
C LYS A 4 -7.82 -40.32 -38.86
N LEU A 5 -8.16 -39.17 -38.27
CA LEU A 5 -8.97 -38.06 -38.82
C LEU A 5 -10.44 -38.46 -39.07
N PHE A 6 -11.35 -37.92 -38.23
CA PHE A 6 -12.80 -38.02 -38.39
C PHE A 6 -13.42 -36.62 -38.52
N LEU A 7 -14.29 -36.49 -39.52
CA LEU A 7 -15.16 -35.37 -39.85
C LEU A 7 -16.50 -35.54 -39.13
N LEU A 8 -17.10 -34.49 -38.55
CA LEU A 8 -18.55 -34.40 -38.27
C LEU A 8 -18.94 -32.92 -38.15
N LEU A 9 -19.63 -32.33 -39.14
CA LEU A 9 -21.10 -32.25 -39.34
C LEU A 9 -21.77 -31.16 -38.48
N ALA A 10 -21.91 -29.97 -39.07
CA ALA A 10 -22.78 -28.90 -38.58
C ALA A 10 -24.18 -29.04 -39.21
N GLN A 11 -25.22 -29.14 -38.38
CA GLN A 11 -26.61 -29.00 -38.80
C GLN A 11 -27.09 -27.58 -38.49
N GLY A 12 -27.50 -26.86 -39.54
CA GLY A 12 -28.14 -25.56 -39.42
C GLY A 12 -29.63 -25.70 -39.07
N LEU A 13 -30.11 -24.85 -38.18
CA LEU A 13 -31.52 -24.59 -37.98
C LEU A 13 -31.80 -23.13 -38.39
N LEU A 14 -32.59 -22.99 -39.44
CA LEU A 14 -33.02 -21.72 -40.02
C LEU A 14 -34.23 -21.21 -39.20
N LEU A 15 -34.09 -20.09 -38.50
CA LEU A 15 -35.20 -19.34 -37.91
C LEU A 15 -35.30 -17.99 -38.62
N LEU A 16 -36.45 -17.75 -39.24
CA LEU A 16 -36.77 -16.54 -40.00
C LEU A 16 -36.67 -15.30 -39.10
N SER A 17 -35.75 -14.39 -39.43
CA SER A 17 -35.69 -13.05 -38.86
C SER A 17 -36.60 -12.10 -39.64
N VAL A 18 -37.48 -11.41 -38.92
CA VAL A 18 -38.24 -10.27 -39.43
C VAL A 18 -37.23 -9.13 -39.61
N SER A 19 -37.02 -8.70 -40.85
CA SER A 19 -36.07 -7.63 -41.18
C SER A 19 -36.58 -6.28 -40.67
N SER A 20 -36.09 -5.87 -39.50
CA SER A 20 -35.95 -4.45 -39.17
C SER A 20 -34.70 -3.94 -39.89
N CYS A 21 -34.87 -3.02 -40.85
CA CYS A 21 -33.77 -2.23 -41.40
C CYS A 21 -33.23 -1.28 -40.31
N GLY A 22 -32.41 -1.81 -39.41
CA GLY A 22 -31.47 -1.03 -38.62
C GLY A 22 -30.06 -1.32 -39.15
N ASP A 23 -29.27 -0.27 -39.39
CA ASP A 23 -27.83 -0.40 -39.66
C ASP A 23 -27.24 -1.42 -38.66
N GLN A 24 -26.74 -2.56 -39.15
CA GLN A 24 -26.11 -3.54 -38.27
C GLN A 24 -24.83 -2.91 -37.71
N VAL A 25 -24.85 -2.60 -36.42
CA VAL A 25 -23.66 -2.20 -35.67
C VAL A 25 -22.80 -3.44 -35.48
N GLU A 26 -21.78 -3.60 -36.32
CA GLU A 26 -20.74 -4.61 -36.17
C GLU A 26 -19.65 -4.03 -35.24
N GLU A 27 -19.91 -4.12 -33.94
CA GLU A 27 -18.98 -3.68 -32.91
C GLU A 27 -17.96 -4.79 -32.65
N VAL A 28 -16.72 -4.57 -33.06
CA VAL A 28 -15.59 -5.44 -32.69
C VAL A 28 -14.79 -4.68 -31.65
N GLU A 29 -14.96 -5.04 -30.38
CA GLU A 29 -14.11 -4.51 -29.31
C GLU A 29 -12.69 -5.03 -29.51
N TYR A 30 -11.77 -4.10 -29.76
CA TYR A 30 -10.37 -4.39 -30.01
C TYR A 30 -9.59 -4.16 -28.72
N PHE A 31 -8.99 -5.24 -28.22
CA PHE A 31 -8.04 -5.22 -27.10
C PHE A 31 -6.66 -5.61 -27.64
N GLY A 32 -5.84 -4.60 -27.90
CA GLY A 32 -4.52 -4.77 -28.51
C GLY A 32 -3.39 -4.57 -27.52
N LYS A 33 -2.22 -5.15 -27.84
CA LYS A 33 -0.97 -4.78 -27.18
C LYS A 33 -0.47 -3.47 -27.81
N PHE A 34 -0.52 -2.40 -27.04
CA PHE A 34 0.05 -1.10 -27.38
C PHE A 34 1.33 -0.87 -26.60
N ASP A 35 2.30 -0.25 -27.25
CA ASP A 35 3.61 0.09 -26.68
C ASP A 35 3.83 1.61 -26.74
N MET A 36 4.87 2.06 -26.04
CA MET A 36 5.30 3.45 -26.00
C MET A 36 5.80 3.92 -27.38
N VAL A 37 5.57 5.19 -27.69
CA VAL A 37 6.07 5.87 -28.88
C VAL A 37 7.60 5.99 -28.84
N ASN A 38 8.18 6.26 -27.66
CA ASN A 38 9.63 6.42 -27.45
C ASN A 38 10.29 7.48 -28.36
N ASP A 39 9.61 8.60 -28.64
CA ASP A 39 10.15 9.67 -29.51
C ASP A 39 10.94 10.69 -28.67
N PHE A 40 12.21 10.35 -28.38
CA PHE A 40 13.15 11.19 -27.61
C PHE A 40 13.85 12.24 -28.49
N ASP A 41 13.09 12.97 -29.32
CA ASP A 41 13.65 14.07 -30.08
C ASP A 41 14.15 15.20 -29.14
N LYS A 42 14.67 16.31 -29.70
CA LYS A 42 15.28 17.40 -28.91
C LYS A 42 14.32 18.06 -27.91
N ALA A 43 13.03 17.71 -27.90
CA ALA A 43 12.02 18.25 -27.01
C ALA A 43 10.98 17.20 -26.56
N ASP A 44 11.32 15.92 -26.41
CA ASP A 44 10.36 14.88 -26.01
C ASP A 44 9.09 14.82 -26.91
N GLY A 45 9.25 15.15 -28.19
CA GLY A 45 8.20 15.10 -29.21
C GLY A 45 7.12 16.19 -29.09
N MET A 46 7.29 17.24 -28.28
CA MET A 46 6.21 18.23 -28.10
C MET A 46 5.81 18.89 -29.42
N GLY A 47 4.49 19.08 -29.60
CA GLY A 47 3.97 19.75 -30.79
C GLY A 47 4.01 18.89 -32.05
N SER A 48 4.37 17.61 -31.94
CA SER A 48 4.31 16.68 -33.07
C SER A 48 2.88 16.53 -33.57
N ALA A 49 2.71 16.64 -34.89
CA ALA A 49 1.41 16.48 -35.55
C ALA A 49 0.86 15.06 -35.34
N ALA A 50 -0.33 14.96 -34.74
CA ALA A 50 -1.03 13.70 -34.53
C ALA A 50 -2.02 13.40 -35.66
N VAL A 51 -3.21 14.01 -35.60
CA VAL A 51 -4.26 13.87 -36.61
C VAL A 51 -4.76 15.25 -37.06
N PRO A 52 -5.29 15.40 -38.29
CA PRO A 52 -5.85 16.68 -38.73
C PRO A 52 -7.04 17.10 -37.85
N THR A 53 -7.24 18.39 -37.62
CA THR A 53 -8.39 18.89 -36.84
C THR A 53 -9.74 18.57 -37.49
N SER A 54 -9.77 18.32 -38.80
CA SER A 54 -10.95 17.83 -39.51
C SER A 54 -11.38 16.41 -39.09
N ALA A 55 -10.59 15.70 -38.29
CA ALA A 55 -10.99 14.42 -37.70
C ALA A 55 -12.22 14.56 -36.78
N ASP A 56 -12.45 15.74 -36.21
CA ASP A 56 -13.56 16.04 -35.29
C ASP A 56 -14.92 15.97 -35.99
N ASP A 57 -14.95 16.13 -37.32
CA ASP A 57 -16.18 16.03 -38.11
C ASP A 57 -16.54 14.59 -38.47
N SER A 58 -15.66 13.63 -38.19
CA SER A 58 -15.82 12.25 -38.64
C SER A 58 -16.76 11.42 -37.74
N ASP A 59 -17.25 10.31 -38.29
CA ASP A 59 -18.10 9.37 -37.55
C ASP A 59 -17.41 8.72 -36.34
N THR A 60 -16.08 8.80 -36.22
CA THR A 60 -15.35 8.29 -35.05
C THR A 60 -15.33 9.29 -33.89
N ALA A 61 -15.77 10.53 -34.06
CA ALA A 61 -15.73 11.52 -32.98
C ALA A 61 -16.62 11.13 -31.79
N VAL A 62 -16.10 11.32 -30.58
CA VAL A 62 -16.72 10.98 -29.29
C VAL A 62 -17.45 12.18 -28.72
N TRP A 63 -16.78 13.33 -28.61
CA TRP A 63 -17.37 14.61 -28.22
C TRP A 63 -16.83 15.74 -29.09
N GLU A 64 -17.60 16.83 -29.16
CA GLU A 64 -17.22 18.04 -29.90
C GLU A 64 -16.28 18.89 -29.06
N VAL A 65 -15.32 19.56 -29.72
CA VAL A 65 -14.32 20.41 -29.08
C VAL A 65 -14.53 21.86 -29.49
N TRP A 66 -14.54 22.75 -28.51
CA TRP A 66 -14.57 24.21 -28.75
C TRP A 66 -13.82 25.02 -27.70
N ASN A 67 -13.39 24.39 -26.59
CA ASN A 67 -12.52 25.02 -25.60
C ASN A 67 -11.06 24.62 -25.83
N ASP A 68 -10.12 25.47 -25.42
CA ASP A 68 -8.68 25.21 -25.45
C ASP A 68 -8.13 25.20 -24.01
N TRP A 69 -7.17 24.32 -23.71
CA TRP A 69 -6.65 24.18 -22.34
C TRP A 69 -6.07 25.48 -21.75
N ALA A 70 -5.53 26.36 -22.59
CA ALA A 70 -4.92 27.62 -22.16
C ALA A 70 -5.91 28.78 -22.04
N ASP A 71 -7.19 28.57 -22.39
CA ASP A 71 -8.17 29.64 -22.46
C ASP A 71 -8.66 30.11 -21.09
N THR A 72 -8.58 31.42 -20.86
CA THR A 72 -8.99 32.14 -19.65
C THR A 72 -10.18 33.09 -19.89
N ASP A 73 -10.53 33.36 -21.16
CA ASP A 73 -11.23 34.59 -21.52
C ASP A 73 -12.52 34.41 -22.31
N THR A 74 -12.72 33.27 -22.97
CA THR A 74 -13.99 33.02 -23.68
C THR A 74 -15.19 33.03 -22.72
N PRO A 75 -16.42 33.23 -23.23
CA PRO A 75 -17.63 33.14 -22.40
C PRO A 75 -17.72 31.82 -21.61
N ASP A 76 -17.27 30.71 -22.21
CA ASP A 76 -17.23 29.40 -21.55
C ASP A 76 -16.15 29.36 -20.46
N ALA A 77 -14.95 29.89 -20.71
CA ALA A 77 -13.90 29.99 -19.70
C ALA A 77 -14.30 30.88 -18.51
N ARG A 78 -15.16 31.88 -18.72
CA ARG A 78 -15.66 32.77 -17.64
C ARG A 78 -16.84 32.19 -16.86
N LYS A 79 -17.43 31.08 -17.30
CA LYS A 79 -18.56 30.46 -16.61
C LYS A 79 -18.11 29.80 -15.31
N ALA A 80 -18.96 29.89 -14.27
CA ALA A 80 -18.78 29.09 -13.07
C ALA A 80 -18.87 27.60 -13.41
N GLY A 81 -18.08 26.78 -12.72
CA GLY A 81 -18.05 25.33 -12.91
C GLY A 81 -18.24 24.59 -11.60
N LEU A 82 -17.87 23.30 -11.59
CA LEU A 82 -18.03 22.43 -10.43
C LEU A 82 -17.16 22.83 -9.23
N ALA A 83 -16.07 23.54 -9.44
CA ALA A 83 -15.06 23.84 -8.42
C ALA A 83 -14.52 25.29 -8.47
N TRP A 84 -15.14 26.17 -9.26
CA TRP A 84 -14.68 27.55 -9.40
C TRP A 84 -15.84 28.51 -9.69
N GLU A 85 -15.67 29.74 -9.23
CA GLU A 85 -16.60 30.84 -9.45
C GLU A 85 -16.53 31.40 -10.88
N ALA A 86 -17.57 32.13 -11.28
CA ALA A 86 -17.56 32.83 -12.56
C ALA A 86 -16.45 33.88 -12.62
N ASN A 87 -15.83 34.05 -13.79
CA ASN A 87 -14.70 34.94 -14.03
C ASN A 87 -13.50 34.68 -13.10
N SER A 88 -13.20 33.41 -12.81
CA SER A 88 -12.07 33.03 -11.96
C SER A 88 -10.70 33.45 -12.52
N GLY A 89 -10.60 33.75 -13.81
CA GLY A 89 -9.34 34.06 -14.50
C GLY A 89 -8.47 32.83 -14.75
N LEU A 90 -8.95 31.63 -14.39
CA LEU A 90 -8.21 30.38 -14.50
C LEU A 90 -8.34 29.77 -15.89
N ASN A 91 -7.25 29.18 -16.36
CA ASN A 91 -7.28 28.33 -17.55
C ASN A 91 -7.91 26.97 -17.23
N TRP A 92 -8.18 26.17 -18.26
CA TRP A 92 -8.84 24.88 -18.08
C TRP A 92 -7.97 23.82 -17.40
N ASN A 93 -6.64 23.95 -17.46
CA ASN A 93 -5.73 23.03 -16.78
C ASN A 93 -5.69 23.31 -15.26
N GLU A 94 -5.76 24.57 -14.86
CA GLU A 94 -5.92 24.99 -13.46
C GLU A 94 -7.29 24.60 -12.91
N LYS A 95 -8.35 24.74 -13.71
CA LYS A 95 -9.71 24.28 -13.37
C LYS A 95 -9.78 22.76 -13.18
N PHE A 96 -9.01 21.99 -13.95
CA PHE A 96 -8.88 20.55 -13.74
C PHE A 96 -8.24 20.26 -12.37
N ALA A 97 -7.16 20.96 -12.01
CA ALA A 97 -6.53 20.82 -10.70
C ALA A 97 -7.53 21.12 -9.55
N LEU A 98 -8.28 22.23 -9.65
CA LEU A 98 -9.31 22.58 -8.66
C LEU A 98 -10.47 21.57 -8.60
N TRP A 99 -10.87 20.99 -9.74
CA TRP A 99 -11.89 19.95 -9.73
C TRP A 99 -11.41 18.67 -9.04
N ILE A 100 -10.15 18.27 -9.26
CA ILE A 100 -9.56 17.14 -8.54
C ILE A 100 -9.51 17.45 -7.04
N GLU A 101 -9.10 18.65 -6.66
CA GLU A 101 -9.10 19.12 -5.28
C GLU A 101 -10.49 19.06 -4.65
N SER A 102 -11.53 19.47 -5.37
CA SER A 102 -12.89 19.59 -4.81
C SER A 102 -13.62 18.27 -4.59
N LEU A 103 -13.13 17.14 -5.11
CA LEU A 103 -13.79 15.83 -4.95
C LEU A 103 -13.89 15.47 -3.44
N PRO A 104 -15.10 15.29 -2.90
CA PRO A 104 -15.30 15.07 -1.46
C PRO A 104 -14.81 13.69 -0.99
N LYS A 105 -14.08 13.65 0.12
CA LYS A 105 -13.61 12.43 0.81
C LYS A 105 -14.79 11.72 1.48
N ILE A 106 -14.91 10.40 1.26
CA ILE A 106 -15.94 9.53 1.85
C ILE A 106 -15.33 8.19 2.27
N ASP A 107 -16.07 7.38 3.03
CA ASP A 107 -15.73 5.97 3.22
C ASP A 107 -15.89 5.19 1.91
N ALA A 108 -14.96 4.30 1.62
CA ALA A 108 -15.10 3.35 0.53
C ALA A 108 -16.23 2.35 0.84
N TYR A 109 -16.77 1.73 -0.21
CA TYR A 109 -17.80 0.71 -0.09
C TYR A 109 -17.33 -0.49 0.75
N GLU A 110 -16.03 -0.82 0.69
CA GLU A 110 -15.42 -1.89 1.50
C GLU A 110 -15.07 -1.44 2.94
N GLU A 111 -15.51 -0.24 3.37
CA GLU A 111 -15.46 0.36 4.72
C GLU A 111 -14.11 0.36 5.48
N ASN A 112 -13.02 -0.08 4.86
CA ASN A 112 -11.69 -0.17 5.48
C ASN A 112 -10.71 0.95 5.08
N TYR A 113 -11.09 1.82 4.14
CA TYR A 113 -10.31 3.00 3.75
C TYR A 113 -11.18 4.12 3.19
N LYS A 114 -10.60 5.30 2.96
CA LYS A 114 -11.29 6.48 2.40
C LYS A 114 -11.18 6.52 0.87
N THR A 115 -12.25 6.89 0.19
CA THR A 115 -12.28 7.19 -1.26
C THR A 115 -12.89 8.58 -1.49
N PHE A 116 -13.39 8.86 -2.70
CA PHE A 116 -14.06 10.12 -3.04
C PHE A 116 -15.38 9.92 -3.78
N THR A 117 -16.18 10.99 -3.86
CA THR A 117 -17.36 11.06 -4.74
C THR A 117 -17.12 11.98 -5.92
N ILE A 118 -17.86 11.76 -6.99
CA ILE A 118 -17.85 12.57 -8.20
C ILE A 118 -19.26 13.10 -8.42
N THR A 119 -19.35 14.41 -8.59
CA THR A 119 -20.57 15.09 -9.01
C THR A 119 -20.42 15.55 -10.45
N ASN A 120 -21.32 15.11 -11.33
CA ASN A 120 -21.32 15.53 -12.72
C ASN A 120 -21.94 16.93 -12.90
N PRO A 121 -21.81 17.58 -14.08
CA PRO A 121 -22.35 18.92 -14.31
C PRO A 121 -23.88 19.05 -14.16
N GLN A 122 -24.62 17.93 -14.17
CA GLN A 122 -26.06 17.89 -13.92
C GLN A 122 -26.41 17.75 -12.43
N GLY A 123 -25.41 17.70 -11.54
CA GLY A 123 -25.60 17.60 -10.09
C GLY A 123 -25.81 16.19 -9.57
N LYS A 124 -25.61 15.16 -10.39
CA LYS A 124 -25.69 13.76 -9.96
C LYS A 124 -24.37 13.34 -9.31
N THR A 125 -24.45 12.83 -8.08
CA THR A 125 -23.29 12.39 -7.29
C THR A 125 -23.25 10.87 -7.19
N ILE A 126 -22.05 10.32 -7.37
CA ILE A 126 -21.78 8.87 -7.40
C ILE A 126 -20.40 8.64 -6.78
N GLN A 127 -20.20 7.53 -6.06
CA GLN A 127 -18.89 7.19 -5.49
C GLN A 127 -17.83 6.95 -6.59
N ALA A 128 -16.55 7.02 -6.27
CA ALA A 128 -15.49 6.69 -7.22
C ALA A 128 -15.66 5.25 -7.76
N PRO A 129 -15.34 5.02 -9.05
CA PRO A 129 -15.48 3.69 -9.65
C PRO A 129 -14.37 2.74 -9.18
N VAL A 130 -14.66 1.45 -9.13
CA VAL A 130 -13.64 0.40 -9.00
C VAL A 130 -12.83 0.33 -10.29
N LEU A 131 -11.56 0.76 -10.24
CA LEU A 131 -10.64 0.88 -11.39
C LEU A 131 -9.20 0.53 -10.97
N GLU A 132 -8.35 0.20 -11.94
CA GLU A 132 -6.91 0.11 -11.74
C GLU A 132 -6.27 1.49 -11.52
N CYS A 133 -5.00 1.48 -11.10
CA CYS A 133 -4.22 2.68 -10.81
C CYS A 133 -4.13 3.66 -11.99
N ALA A 134 -3.68 3.20 -13.17
CA ALA A 134 -3.59 4.05 -14.37
C ALA A 134 -4.97 4.41 -14.92
N GLU A 135 -5.94 3.49 -14.82
CA GLU A 135 -7.30 3.71 -15.28
C GLU A 135 -7.97 4.88 -14.56
N THR A 136 -7.74 5.00 -13.25
CA THR A 136 -8.23 6.13 -12.44
C THR A 136 -7.74 7.47 -12.99
N ALA A 137 -6.45 7.57 -13.33
CA ALA A 137 -5.88 8.79 -13.90
C ALA A 137 -6.51 9.13 -15.26
N TYR A 138 -6.61 8.15 -16.17
CA TYR A 138 -7.25 8.34 -17.48
C TYR A 138 -8.71 8.73 -17.36
N PHE A 139 -9.44 8.05 -16.50
CA PHE A 139 -10.85 8.30 -16.25
C PHE A 139 -11.06 9.74 -15.78
N LEU A 140 -10.31 10.22 -14.78
CA LEU A 140 -10.45 11.60 -14.29
C LEU A 140 -10.16 12.63 -15.38
N ARG A 141 -9.06 12.48 -16.12
CA ARG A 141 -8.66 13.44 -17.17
C ARG A 141 -9.65 13.45 -18.34
N ALA A 142 -10.03 12.29 -18.86
CA ALA A 142 -10.96 12.17 -19.98
C ALA A 142 -12.38 12.62 -19.60
N THR A 143 -12.81 12.34 -18.36
CA THR A 143 -14.11 12.80 -17.83
C THR A 143 -14.18 14.33 -17.87
N PHE A 144 -13.20 15.00 -17.26
CA PHE A 144 -13.15 16.46 -17.25
C PHE A 144 -13.10 17.03 -18.66
N ALA A 145 -12.23 16.49 -19.53
CA ALA A 145 -12.10 16.95 -20.91
C ALA A 145 -13.42 16.83 -21.69
N SER A 146 -14.16 15.73 -21.48
CA SER A 146 -15.43 15.48 -22.17
C SER A 146 -16.56 16.42 -21.71
N TRP A 147 -16.63 16.73 -20.41
CA TRP A 147 -17.67 17.62 -19.87
C TRP A 147 -17.49 19.08 -20.28
N TYR A 148 -16.25 19.49 -20.49
CA TYR A 148 -15.92 20.87 -20.83
C TYR A 148 -15.48 21.04 -22.29
N HIS A 149 -15.72 20.04 -23.15
CA HIS A 149 -15.47 20.14 -24.59
C HIS A 149 -14.04 20.55 -24.94
N LEU A 150 -13.09 19.98 -24.19
CA LEU A 150 -11.65 20.18 -24.35
C LEU A 150 -11.08 19.11 -25.28
N PRO A 151 -10.06 19.44 -26.08
CA PRO A 151 -9.31 18.46 -26.84
C PRO A 151 -8.58 17.51 -25.89
N PHE A 152 -8.59 16.22 -26.22
CA PHE A 152 -7.87 15.18 -25.49
C PHE A 152 -7.47 14.09 -26.47
N PHE A 153 -6.24 13.61 -26.39
CA PHE A 153 -5.86 12.32 -26.98
C PHE A 153 -4.61 11.78 -26.32
N LEU A 154 -4.46 10.46 -26.40
CA LEU A 154 -3.26 9.73 -26.07
C LEU A 154 -2.63 9.15 -27.32
N GLU A 155 -1.35 8.89 -27.21
CA GLU A 155 -0.49 8.34 -28.23
C GLU A 155 0.08 7.01 -27.77
N ALA A 156 0.14 6.07 -28.70
CA ALA A 156 0.82 4.80 -28.53
C ALA A 156 1.26 4.26 -29.89
N VAL A 157 1.93 3.12 -29.87
CA VAL A 157 2.31 2.38 -31.07
C VAL A 157 1.71 0.98 -31.00
N ASP A 158 1.08 0.53 -32.08
CA ASP A 158 0.55 -0.83 -32.15
C ASP A 158 1.66 -1.87 -32.40
N SER A 159 1.30 -3.16 -32.39
CA SER A 159 2.24 -4.26 -32.61
C SER A 159 2.99 -4.21 -33.95
N ASP A 160 2.47 -3.47 -34.94
CA ASP A 160 3.05 -3.33 -36.27
C ASP A 160 3.96 -2.08 -36.38
N GLY A 161 4.15 -1.34 -35.28
CA GLY A 161 4.91 -0.10 -35.27
C GLY A 161 4.09 1.12 -35.74
N THR A 162 2.76 1.00 -35.87
CA THR A 162 1.91 2.09 -36.32
C THR A 162 1.57 3.02 -35.15
N ARG A 163 1.91 4.31 -35.25
CA ARG A 163 1.45 5.33 -34.29
C ARG A 163 -0.06 5.47 -34.35
N VAL A 164 -0.69 5.31 -33.19
CA VAL A 164 -2.13 5.39 -33.00
C VAL A 164 -2.46 6.50 -32.01
N PHE A 165 -3.64 7.09 -32.21
CA PHE A 165 -4.15 8.19 -31.41
C PHE A 165 -5.55 7.84 -30.94
N MET A 166 -5.79 7.94 -29.64
CA MET A 166 -7.09 7.66 -29.05
C MET A 166 -7.54 8.86 -28.21
N GLY A 167 -8.65 9.49 -28.58
CA GLY A 167 -9.09 10.72 -27.94
C GLY A 167 -10.50 11.15 -28.33
N HIS A 168 -10.77 12.45 -28.22
CA HIS A 168 -12.06 13.07 -28.53
C HIS A 168 -12.54 12.80 -29.97
N PHE A 169 -11.63 12.64 -30.92
CA PHE A 169 -11.93 12.25 -32.32
C PHE A 169 -12.09 10.73 -32.52
N GLY A 170 -12.08 9.94 -31.45
CA GLY A 170 -12.10 8.48 -31.46
C GLY A 170 -10.72 7.87 -31.62
N TRP A 171 -10.66 6.67 -32.20
CA TRP A 171 -9.41 5.92 -32.37
C TRP A 171 -8.94 5.92 -33.82
N ARG A 172 -7.77 6.54 -34.06
CA ARG A 172 -7.28 6.92 -35.38
C ARG A 172 -5.78 6.72 -35.52
N THR A 173 -5.33 6.78 -36.77
CA THR A 173 -3.95 7.07 -37.17
C THR A 173 -3.94 8.42 -37.88
N ALA A 174 -2.77 8.95 -38.21
CA ALA A 174 -2.66 10.16 -39.03
C ALA A 174 -3.38 10.05 -40.40
N ARG A 175 -3.63 8.82 -40.88
CA ARG A 175 -4.26 8.52 -42.18
C ARG A 175 -5.78 8.31 -42.09
N GLY A 176 -6.37 8.23 -40.90
CA GLY A 176 -7.81 8.01 -40.73
C GLY A 176 -8.16 7.05 -39.59
N ARG A 177 -9.36 6.46 -39.66
CA ARG A 177 -9.87 5.49 -38.67
C ARG A 177 -8.86 4.35 -38.47
N TYR A 178 -8.58 4.01 -37.21
CA TYR A 178 -7.70 2.90 -36.88
C TYR A 178 -8.47 1.58 -36.97
N LYS A 179 -8.09 0.72 -37.92
CA LYS A 179 -8.75 -0.58 -38.17
C LYS A 179 -10.27 -0.41 -38.24
N ASN A 180 -11.03 -1.26 -37.57
CA ASN A 180 -12.49 -1.19 -37.49
C ASN A 180 -12.98 -0.52 -36.18
N SER A 181 -12.20 0.38 -35.59
CA SER A 181 -12.51 1.07 -34.32
C SER A 181 -13.87 1.77 -34.33
N ASN A 182 -14.47 2.03 -33.17
CA ASN A 182 -15.87 2.39 -33.12
C ASN A 182 -16.21 3.70 -33.86
N LEU A 183 -17.34 3.71 -34.57
CA LEU A 183 -17.91 4.92 -35.15
C LEU A 183 -18.79 5.62 -34.10
N PHE A 184 -18.17 6.20 -33.08
CA PHE A 184 -18.85 6.70 -31.88
C PHE A 184 -20.03 7.64 -32.18
N ARG A 185 -19.82 8.63 -33.07
CA ARG A 185 -20.86 9.60 -33.44
C ARG A 185 -22.08 8.94 -34.08
N LYS A 186 -21.84 7.91 -34.90
CA LYS A 186 -22.86 7.16 -35.63
C LYS A 186 -23.58 6.12 -34.76
N TRP A 187 -22.84 5.44 -33.89
CA TRP A 187 -23.33 4.26 -33.18
C TRP A 187 -23.94 4.55 -31.81
N TYR A 188 -23.48 5.60 -31.12
CA TYR A 188 -23.92 5.88 -29.75
C TYR A 188 -24.54 7.27 -29.62
N ARG A 189 -25.45 7.38 -28.66
CA ARG A 189 -26.25 8.58 -28.44
C ARG A 189 -25.52 9.57 -27.55
N ASP A 190 -25.69 10.85 -27.86
CA ASP A 190 -25.33 11.95 -26.99
C ASP A 190 -26.62 12.61 -26.50
N TYR A 191 -26.87 12.56 -25.20
CA TYR A 191 -28.05 13.15 -24.55
C TYR A 191 -27.76 14.51 -23.92
N SER A 192 -26.55 15.07 -24.07
CA SER A 192 -26.11 16.26 -23.34
C SER A 192 -26.92 17.53 -23.64
N GLY A 193 -27.64 17.56 -24.76
CA GLY A 193 -28.55 18.66 -25.13
C GLY A 193 -29.97 18.57 -24.56
N GLY A 194 -30.30 17.52 -23.79
CA GLY A 194 -31.62 17.36 -23.17
C GLY A 194 -31.68 17.86 -21.72
N ASP A 195 -32.89 17.95 -21.18
CA ASP A 195 -33.16 18.33 -19.79
C ASP A 195 -33.29 17.09 -18.91
N TYR A 196 -32.20 16.73 -18.23
CA TYR A 196 -32.10 15.50 -17.44
C TYR A 196 -31.66 15.79 -16.01
N ASP A 197 -32.30 15.09 -15.07
CA ASP A 197 -31.96 15.03 -13.66
C ASP A 197 -31.87 13.56 -13.18
N ALA A 198 -31.77 13.35 -11.87
CA ALA A 198 -31.67 12.02 -11.29
C ALA A 198 -32.93 11.14 -11.53
N SER A 199 -34.09 11.72 -11.78
CA SER A 199 -35.38 11.02 -11.93
C SER A 199 -35.65 10.52 -13.35
N ASN A 200 -35.06 11.16 -14.37
CA ASN A 200 -35.32 10.85 -15.78
C ASN A 200 -34.03 10.52 -16.57
N TRP A 201 -32.95 10.15 -15.89
CA TRP A 201 -31.65 9.87 -16.49
C TRP A 201 -31.74 8.83 -17.62
N PRO A 202 -31.23 9.12 -18.84
CA PRO A 202 -31.33 8.20 -19.97
C PRO A 202 -30.38 7.02 -19.77
N ARG A 203 -30.84 5.82 -20.13
CA ARG A 203 -30.08 4.57 -20.03
C ARG A 203 -29.68 4.03 -21.39
N ASP A 204 -28.45 3.58 -21.51
CA ASP A 204 -27.92 2.81 -22.64
C ASP A 204 -27.64 1.38 -22.21
N GLU A 205 -28.59 0.47 -22.43
CA GLU A 205 -28.46 -0.95 -22.05
C GLU A 205 -27.26 -1.64 -22.72
N ARG A 206 -26.81 -1.18 -23.90
CA ARG A 206 -25.62 -1.73 -24.54
C ARG A 206 -24.35 -1.32 -23.79
N LEU A 207 -24.29 -0.08 -23.30
CA LEU A 207 -23.19 0.38 -22.46
C LEU A 207 -23.20 -0.33 -21.11
N ARG A 208 -24.37 -0.43 -20.47
CA ARG A 208 -24.51 -1.06 -19.14
C ARG A 208 -24.04 -2.51 -19.10
N ALA A 209 -24.20 -3.24 -20.20
CA ALA A 209 -23.75 -4.62 -20.36
C ALA A 209 -22.24 -4.78 -20.57
N LYS A 210 -21.49 -3.68 -20.74
CA LYS A 210 -20.03 -3.73 -20.93
C LYS A 210 -19.28 -3.74 -19.59
N LYS A 211 -18.10 -4.33 -19.65
CA LYS A 211 -17.11 -4.41 -18.57
C LYS A 211 -15.73 -4.07 -19.10
N LEU A 212 -14.79 -3.79 -18.21
CA LEU A 212 -13.38 -3.65 -18.59
C LEU A 212 -12.79 -5.01 -18.96
N TYR A 213 -11.86 -5.00 -19.92
CA TYR A 213 -11.10 -6.19 -20.30
C TYR A 213 -10.10 -6.57 -19.20
N GLY A 214 -9.89 -7.87 -18.97
CA GLY A 214 -8.90 -8.37 -18.01
C GLY A 214 -9.50 -9.35 -17.01
N ALA A 215 -9.12 -9.20 -15.74
CA ALA A 215 -9.38 -10.14 -14.64
C ALA A 215 -10.85 -10.22 -14.17
N ASP A 216 -11.77 -9.51 -14.83
CA ASP A 216 -13.21 -9.49 -14.50
C ASP A 216 -13.51 -8.98 -13.07
N ASP A 217 -12.70 -8.04 -12.59
CA ASP A 217 -12.70 -7.46 -11.23
C ASP A 217 -13.27 -6.02 -11.18
N ASP A 218 -13.90 -5.53 -12.25
CA ASP A 218 -14.46 -4.17 -12.37
C ASP A 218 -15.87 -3.98 -11.76
N TYR A 219 -16.23 -4.79 -10.76
CA TYR A 219 -17.54 -4.76 -10.10
C TYR A 219 -17.81 -3.41 -9.42
N GLN A 220 -19.05 -2.92 -9.50
CA GLN A 220 -19.47 -1.62 -8.96
C GLN A 220 -20.62 -1.83 -7.96
N PRO A 221 -20.36 -2.49 -6.81
CA PRO A 221 -21.40 -3.02 -5.93
C PRO A 221 -22.34 -1.94 -5.36
N PHE A 222 -21.85 -0.71 -5.20
CA PHE A 222 -22.66 0.44 -4.77
C PHE A 222 -23.70 0.91 -5.80
N LEU A 223 -23.70 0.37 -7.03
CA LEU A 223 -24.71 0.61 -8.06
C LEU A 223 -25.72 -0.54 -8.22
N GLY A 224 -25.60 -1.59 -7.39
CA GLY A 224 -26.48 -2.76 -7.38
C GLY A 224 -25.87 -4.02 -8.00
N ASP A 225 -26.60 -5.11 -7.88
CA ASP A 225 -26.14 -6.45 -8.25
C ASP A 225 -25.72 -6.54 -9.72
N GLY A 226 -24.51 -7.05 -9.95
CA GLY A 226 -23.96 -7.26 -11.30
C GLY A 226 -23.53 -5.99 -12.04
N ALA A 227 -23.59 -4.82 -11.40
CA ALA A 227 -23.10 -3.59 -12.01
C ALA A 227 -21.58 -3.65 -12.26
N ARG A 228 -21.17 -3.23 -13.46
CA ARG A 228 -19.78 -3.17 -13.94
C ARG A 228 -19.42 -1.76 -14.40
N ALA A 229 -18.20 -1.55 -14.89
CA ALA A 229 -17.74 -0.24 -15.37
C ALA A 229 -18.69 0.39 -16.41
N GLY A 230 -19.28 -0.41 -17.32
CA GLY A 230 -20.25 0.08 -18.29
C GLY A 230 -21.51 0.65 -17.64
N THR A 231 -22.01 0.01 -16.57
CA THR A 231 -23.12 0.53 -15.76
C THR A 231 -22.73 1.84 -15.09
N TYR A 232 -21.53 1.91 -14.51
CA TYR A 232 -21.02 3.14 -13.90
C TYR A 232 -20.96 4.30 -14.90
N PHE A 233 -20.41 4.09 -16.09
CA PHE A 233 -20.32 5.14 -17.10
C PHE A 233 -21.68 5.56 -17.65
N ASP A 234 -22.64 4.63 -17.78
CA ASP A 234 -24.02 4.98 -18.12
C ASP A 234 -24.66 5.88 -17.05
N GLU A 235 -24.40 5.62 -15.77
CA GLU A 235 -24.92 6.45 -14.68
C GLU A 235 -24.26 7.84 -14.62
N LEU A 236 -23.00 7.97 -15.04
CA LEU A 236 -22.23 9.22 -14.92
C LEU A 236 -22.42 10.17 -16.12
N PHE A 237 -22.49 9.65 -17.36
CA PHE A 237 -22.45 10.47 -18.59
C PHE A 237 -23.79 10.55 -19.31
N LEU A 238 -24.20 11.76 -19.71
CA LEU A 238 -25.26 11.96 -20.71
C LEU A 238 -24.76 11.68 -22.13
N ASN A 239 -23.54 12.08 -22.46
CA ASN A 239 -22.91 11.66 -23.71
C ASN A 239 -22.45 10.20 -23.60
N LYS A 240 -23.30 9.25 -24.02
CA LYS A 240 -23.00 7.82 -23.90
C LYS A 240 -21.81 7.40 -24.76
N ARG A 241 -21.46 8.18 -25.80
CA ARG A 241 -20.23 7.98 -26.58
C ARG A 241 -19.00 7.97 -25.68
N VAL A 242 -18.97 8.83 -24.65
CA VAL A 242 -17.86 8.90 -23.68
C VAL A 242 -17.76 7.62 -22.86
N GLY A 243 -18.88 7.05 -22.42
CA GLY A 243 -18.86 5.79 -21.69
C GLY A 243 -18.32 4.62 -22.53
N HIS A 244 -18.78 4.49 -23.79
CA HIS A 244 -18.23 3.49 -24.72
C HIS A 244 -16.75 3.73 -25.02
N PHE A 245 -16.34 5.00 -25.10
CA PHE A 245 -14.94 5.38 -25.29
C PHE A 245 -14.07 4.99 -24.10
N LEU A 246 -14.54 5.20 -22.87
CA LEU A 246 -13.83 4.84 -21.65
C LEU A 246 -13.65 3.33 -21.51
N ILE A 247 -14.63 2.50 -21.89
CA ILE A 247 -14.46 1.04 -21.93
C ILE A 247 -13.23 0.66 -22.76
N LEU A 248 -13.09 1.24 -23.95
CA LEU A 248 -11.95 0.96 -24.82
C LEU A 248 -10.65 1.60 -24.32
N LEU A 249 -10.70 2.83 -23.81
CA LEU A 249 -9.51 3.56 -23.36
C LEU A 249 -8.86 2.83 -22.19
N LEU A 250 -9.63 2.58 -21.14
CA LEU A 250 -9.15 1.99 -19.89
C LEU A 250 -8.67 0.55 -20.11
N SER A 251 -9.30 -0.19 -21.03
CA SER A 251 -8.89 -1.56 -21.38
C SER A 251 -7.62 -1.67 -22.24
N ASN A 252 -7.17 -0.58 -22.86
CA ASN A 252 -6.03 -0.61 -23.81
C ASN A 252 -4.84 0.24 -23.38
N PHE A 253 -5.02 1.19 -22.47
CA PHE A 253 -3.98 2.09 -22.00
C PHE A 253 -3.68 1.88 -20.51
N GLY A 254 -2.46 1.49 -20.19
CA GLY A 254 -1.95 1.37 -18.81
C GLY A 254 -0.80 2.32 -18.49
N SER A 255 -0.19 2.13 -17.32
CA SER A 255 0.85 3.02 -16.77
C SER A 255 2.09 3.18 -17.65
N ILE A 256 2.37 2.26 -18.58
CA ILE A 256 3.45 2.44 -19.57
C ILE A 256 3.23 3.66 -20.47
N HIS A 257 1.98 3.96 -20.84
CA HIS A 257 1.70 5.08 -21.73
C HIS A 257 1.65 6.40 -20.94
N LEU A 258 1.36 6.36 -19.64
CA LEU A 258 1.55 7.52 -18.76
C LEU A 258 3.03 7.80 -18.49
N ALA A 259 3.88 6.76 -18.46
CA ALA A 259 5.32 6.92 -18.33
C ALA A 259 5.95 7.58 -19.57
N ASP A 260 5.37 7.33 -20.74
CA ASP A 260 5.78 7.88 -22.03
C ASP A 260 5.62 9.41 -22.10
N SER A 261 6.70 10.07 -22.54
CA SER A 261 6.75 11.51 -22.70
C SER A 261 5.87 12.03 -23.85
N ALA A 262 5.29 11.16 -24.67
CA ALA A 262 4.26 11.54 -25.64
C ALA A 262 2.93 11.97 -24.99
N ASN A 263 2.62 11.46 -23.79
CA ASN A 263 1.32 11.65 -23.12
C ASN A 263 1.42 12.52 -21.86
N THR A 264 2.55 12.45 -21.16
CA THR A 264 2.84 13.25 -19.96
C THR A 264 4.22 13.88 -20.08
N PHE A 265 4.59 14.76 -19.16
CA PHE A 265 5.95 15.30 -19.09
C PHE A 265 6.44 15.31 -17.64
N ASN A 266 7.75 15.21 -17.45
CA ASN A 266 8.35 15.20 -16.12
C ASN A 266 8.40 16.62 -15.55
N LEU A 267 8.16 16.72 -14.25
CA LEU A 267 8.15 17.98 -13.52
C LEU A 267 9.28 18.04 -12.50
N LYS A 268 9.76 19.27 -12.26
CA LYS A 268 10.48 19.63 -11.05
C LYS A 268 9.57 19.54 -9.81
N PRO A 269 10.08 19.12 -8.64
CA PRO A 269 9.27 18.94 -7.43
C PRO A 269 8.47 20.18 -7.01
N GLU A 270 9.02 21.39 -7.15
CA GLU A 270 8.35 22.64 -6.75
C GLU A 270 7.11 22.99 -7.58
N ALA A 271 6.90 22.31 -8.72
CA ALA A 271 5.69 22.47 -9.54
C ALA A 271 4.52 21.60 -9.10
N LEU A 272 4.70 20.75 -8.09
CA LEU A 272 3.70 19.82 -7.58
C LEU A 272 2.35 20.52 -7.32
N ARG A 273 1.28 20.01 -7.95
CA ARG A 273 -0.10 20.45 -7.69
C ARG A 273 -1.11 19.33 -7.89
N GLN A 274 -2.34 19.59 -7.48
CA GLN A 274 -3.50 18.71 -7.66
C GLN A 274 -3.70 18.37 -9.14
N GLY A 275 -4.06 17.12 -9.44
CA GLY A 275 -4.24 16.62 -10.80
C GLY A 275 -2.97 16.20 -11.53
N ASP A 276 -1.78 16.41 -10.93
CA ASP A 276 -0.55 15.76 -11.36
C ASP A 276 -0.60 14.25 -11.10
N LEU A 277 0.36 13.53 -11.67
CA LEU A 277 0.52 12.09 -11.54
C LEU A 277 1.86 11.77 -10.88
N LEU A 278 1.87 10.79 -9.98
CA LEU A 278 3.08 10.18 -9.45
C LEU A 278 3.13 8.72 -9.92
N LEU A 279 4.23 8.34 -10.57
CA LEU A 279 4.38 7.00 -11.15
C LEU A 279 5.53 6.23 -10.52
N GLU A 280 5.26 5.06 -9.97
CA GLU A 280 6.30 4.09 -9.64
C GLU A 280 6.51 3.13 -10.82
N ARG A 281 7.79 2.95 -11.19
CA ARG A 281 8.23 2.11 -12.29
C ARG A 281 9.42 1.28 -11.83
N TRP A 282 9.24 -0.04 -11.74
CA TRP A 282 10.31 -1.02 -11.50
C TRP A 282 10.71 -1.79 -12.77
N GLN A 283 10.03 -1.53 -13.88
CA GLN A 283 10.31 -2.09 -15.20
C GLN A 283 9.88 -1.12 -16.29
N ARG A 284 10.59 -1.12 -17.42
CA ARG A 284 10.29 -0.21 -18.54
C ARG A 284 9.01 -0.60 -19.27
N ARG A 285 8.80 -1.89 -19.51
CA ARG A 285 7.57 -2.46 -20.07
C ARG A 285 6.86 -3.28 -19.01
N GLY A 286 5.55 -3.15 -18.92
CA GLY A 286 4.74 -3.82 -17.92
C GLY A 286 4.11 -2.87 -16.90
N ILE A 287 3.40 -3.45 -15.96
CA ILE A 287 2.65 -2.74 -14.93
C ILE A 287 3.61 -1.98 -14.01
N GLY A 288 3.27 -0.73 -13.74
CA GLY A 288 3.76 0.07 -12.62
C GLY A 288 2.58 0.69 -11.88
N HIS A 289 2.84 1.37 -10.76
CA HIS A 289 1.80 1.98 -9.92
C HIS A 289 1.61 3.47 -10.28
N THR A 290 0.37 3.91 -10.47
CA THR A 290 0.02 5.30 -10.81
C THR A 290 -0.87 5.90 -9.73
N LEU A 291 -0.44 7.01 -9.17
CA LEU A 291 -1.18 7.77 -8.19
C LEU A 291 -1.54 9.15 -8.75
N VAL A 292 -2.70 9.65 -8.38
CA VAL A 292 -3.15 11.01 -8.75
C VAL A 292 -2.92 11.92 -7.56
N VAL A 293 -2.26 13.05 -7.76
CA VAL A 293 -2.08 14.05 -6.71
C VAL A 293 -3.42 14.69 -6.40
N LYS A 294 -3.92 14.47 -5.18
CA LYS A 294 -5.28 14.87 -4.77
C LYS A 294 -5.31 16.27 -4.23
N HIS A 295 -4.53 16.52 -3.19
CA HIS A 295 -4.41 17.78 -2.45
C HIS A 295 -2.92 18.12 -2.31
N VAL A 296 -2.61 19.40 -2.42
CA VAL A 296 -1.29 19.95 -2.12
C VAL A 296 -1.53 21.22 -1.32
N GLU A 297 -1.07 21.23 -0.07
CA GLU A 297 -1.26 22.35 0.84
C GLU A 297 0.07 22.73 1.51
N PRO A 298 0.20 23.95 2.06
CA PRO A 298 1.36 24.31 2.85
C PRO A 298 1.57 23.33 4.00
N GLY A 299 2.82 22.91 4.22
CA GLY A 299 3.19 22.07 5.34
C GLY A 299 3.10 22.80 6.69
N GLN A 300 3.29 22.03 7.76
CA GLN A 300 3.42 22.55 9.13
C GLN A 300 4.71 23.35 9.30
N ASN A 301 5.78 22.94 8.61
CA ASN A 301 7.06 23.64 8.59
C ASN A 301 7.10 24.76 7.52
N PRO A 302 7.70 25.93 7.81
CA PRO A 302 7.75 27.02 6.84
C PRO A 302 8.48 26.63 5.54
N GLY A 303 7.77 26.71 4.42
CA GLY A 303 8.33 26.46 3.10
C GLY A 303 8.23 25.00 2.63
N THR A 304 7.65 24.10 3.42
CA THR A 304 7.35 22.72 3.01
C THR A 304 5.91 22.60 2.50
N LEU A 305 5.59 21.44 1.92
CA LEU A 305 4.26 21.08 1.43
C LEU A 305 3.79 19.79 2.10
N MET A 306 2.47 19.61 2.22
CA MET A 306 1.84 18.32 2.42
C MET A 306 1.08 17.96 1.16
N ALA A 307 1.17 16.70 0.74
CA ALA A 307 0.47 16.21 -0.43
C ALA A 307 -0.32 14.95 -0.07
N GLU A 308 -1.56 14.86 -0.51
CA GLU A 308 -2.36 13.64 -0.46
C GLU A 308 -2.47 13.05 -1.86
N LEU A 309 -2.44 11.74 -1.98
CA LEU A 309 -2.54 11.00 -3.24
C LEU A 309 -3.84 10.19 -3.29
N VAL A 310 -4.26 9.82 -4.49
CA VAL A 310 -5.25 8.77 -4.70
C VAL A 310 -4.66 7.62 -5.49
N SER A 311 -4.74 6.41 -4.94
CA SER A 311 -4.17 5.19 -5.50
C SER A 311 -5.27 4.21 -5.92
N GLY A 312 -5.31 3.80 -7.19
CA GLY A 312 -6.03 2.59 -7.60
C GLY A 312 -5.15 1.35 -7.40
N SER A 313 -5.64 0.12 -7.60
CA SER A 313 -4.83 -1.10 -7.44
C SER A 313 -5.16 -2.16 -8.48
N MET A 314 -4.33 -3.21 -8.53
CA MET A 314 -4.67 -4.51 -9.10
C MET A 314 -4.64 -5.56 -7.98
N PRO A 315 -5.71 -6.37 -7.78
CA PRO A 315 -7.04 -6.27 -8.41
C PRO A 315 -7.67 -4.88 -8.28
N ARG A 316 -8.56 -4.53 -9.22
CA ARG A 316 -9.25 -3.23 -9.27
C ARG A 316 -9.95 -2.96 -7.94
N ARG A 317 -9.88 -1.72 -7.45
CA ARG A 317 -10.60 -1.28 -6.25
C ARG A 317 -11.04 0.18 -6.40
N GLN A 318 -11.93 0.66 -5.52
CA GLN A 318 -12.17 2.09 -5.45
C GLN A 318 -10.85 2.81 -5.13
N PRO A 319 -10.52 3.92 -5.79
CA PRO A 319 -9.30 4.68 -5.50
C PRO A 319 -9.22 5.02 -4.01
N LYS A 320 -8.09 4.69 -3.38
CA LYS A 320 -7.84 4.94 -1.97
C LYS A 320 -7.22 6.30 -1.83
N TRP A 321 -7.77 7.09 -0.93
CA TRP A 321 -7.23 8.35 -0.51
C TRP A 321 -6.10 8.09 0.47
N GLU A 322 -4.87 8.31 0.02
CA GLU A 322 -3.66 8.17 0.83
C GLU A 322 -3.46 9.47 1.62
N ASP A 323 -3.22 9.33 2.93
CA ASP A 323 -2.86 10.46 3.79
C ASP A 323 -1.46 11.03 3.42
N PRO A 324 -1.06 12.18 4.00
CA PRO A 324 0.23 12.79 3.68
C PRO A 324 1.46 11.92 3.98
N THR A 325 1.42 11.04 4.98
CA THR A 325 2.56 10.17 5.31
C THR A 325 2.70 9.06 4.29
N ALA A 326 1.61 8.36 3.97
CA ALA A 326 1.60 7.36 2.90
C ALA A 326 2.02 8.00 1.58
N SER A 327 1.54 9.21 1.30
CA SER A 327 1.88 9.97 0.10
C SER A 327 3.36 10.32 0.02
N LYS A 328 3.95 10.86 1.11
CA LYS A 328 5.38 11.20 1.16
C LYS A 328 6.26 9.99 0.83
N ARG A 329 5.93 8.80 1.35
CA ARG A 329 6.67 7.55 1.04
C ARG A 329 6.71 7.24 -0.44
N TYR A 330 5.60 7.45 -1.16
CA TYR A 330 5.61 7.27 -2.61
C TYR A 330 6.51 8.31 -3.29
N PHE A 331 6.45 9.59 -2.88
CA PHE A 331 7.27 10.65 -3.47
C PHE A 331 8.78 10.45 -3.26
N THR A 332 9.17 9.81 -2.15
CA THR A 332 10.57 9.59 -1.79
C THR A 332 11.08 8.20 -2.18
N SER A 333 10.21 7.34 -2.72
CA SER A 333 10.56 6.03 -3.28
C SER A 333 11.46 6.15 -4.50
N ASN A 334 12.56 5.39 -4.54
CA ASN A 334 13.43 5.31 -5.72
C ASN A 334 12.70 4.76 -6.96
N MET A 335 11.60 4.01 -6.80
CA MET A 335 10.79 3.55 -7.92
C MET A 335 10.10 4.69 -8.67
N THR A 336 10.04 5.89 -8.10
CA THR A 336 9.55 7.11 -8.77
C THR A 336 10.61 7.80 -9.63
N GLY A 337 11.57 7.02 -10.13
CA GLY A 337 12.65 7.52 -10.99
C GLY A 337 13.84 8.08 -10.22
N GLY A 338 14.10 7.58 -9.01
CA GLY A 338 15.21 7.96 -8.15
C GLY A 338 16.56 7.33 -8.52
N GLU A 339 17.45 7.32 -7.54
CA GLU A 339 18.77 6.71 -7.65
C GLU A 339 18.70 5.17 -7.62
N GLY A 340 19.78 4.53 -8.06
CA GLY A 340 19.90 3.06 -8.06
C GLY A 340 19.30 2.40 -9.30
N THR A 341 19.15 1.07 -9.21
CA THR A 341 18.71 0.21 -10.32
C THR A 341 17.65 -0.78 -9.87
N ASN A 342 16.80 -1.19 -10.80
CA ASN A 342 15.90 -2.33 -10.61
C ASN A 342 16.69 -3.67 -10.57
N TRP A 343 15.96 -4.77 -10.38
CA TRP A 343 16.50 -6.14 -10.35
C TRP A 343 17.19 -6.58 -11.66
N SER A 344 16.90 -5.94 -12.78
CA SER A 344 17.54 -6.17 -14.09
C SER A 344 18.79 -5.30 -14.32
N GLY A 345 19.15 -4.42 -13.37
CA GLY A 345 20.26 -3.49 -13.50
C GLY A 345 19.95 -2.23 -14.32
N GLU A 346 18.68 -1.97 -14.66
CA GLU A 346 18.23 -0.74 -15.31
C GLU A 346 18.07 0.38 -14.27
N ARG A 347 18.53 1.59 -14.56
CA ARG A 347 18.40 2.74 -13.65
C ARG A 347 16.95 3.15 -13.50
N TYR A 348 16.48 3.38 -12.27
CA TYR A 348 15.08 3.80 -12.05
C TYR A 348 14.72 5.08 -12.81
N ALA A 349 15.63 6.05 -12.86
CA ALA A 349 15.48 7.29 -13.65
C ALA A 349 15.19 7.08 -15.14
N GLU A 350 15.54 5.91 -15.71
CA GLU A 350 15.37 5.58 -17.12
C GLU A 350 14.06 4.81 -17.41
N LEU A 351 13.31 4.43 -16.35
CA LEU A 351 12.08 3.63 -16.46
C LEU A 351 10.81 4.47 -16.67
N GLY A 352 10.96 5.80 -16.66
CA GLY A 352 9.87 6.75 -16.91
C GLY A 352 8.95 6.99 -15.72
N GLY A 353 9.43 6.80 -14.48
CA GLY A 353 8.68 7.08 -13.25
C GLY A 353 8.70 8.56 -12.81
N GLY A 354 8.06 8.83 -11.67
CA GLY A 354 8.11 10.11 -10.95
C GLY A 354 6.96 11.05 -11.17
N LEU A 355 7.12 12.27 -10.64
CA LEU A 355 6.13 13.34 -10.78
C LEU A 355 6.00 13.74 -12.25
N LYS A 356 4.77 13.73 -12.74
CA LYS A 356 4.40 13.99 -14.12
C LYS A 356 3.14 14.82 -14.21
N ARG A 357 3.01 15.57 -15.30
CA ARG A 357 1.79 16.29 -15.66
C ARG A 357 1.34 15.90 -17.06
N TRP A 358 0.03 15.90 -17.27
CA TRP A 358 -0.58 15.63 -18.57
C TRP A 358 -0.07 16.63 -19.61
N ARG A 359 0.26 16.15 -20.80
CA ARG A 359 0.30 17.04 -21.95
C ARG A 359 -1.10 17.56 -22.27
N VAL A 360 -1.16 18.74 -22.86
CA VAL A 360 -2.41 19.33 -23.35
C VAL A 360 -2.49 19.12 -24.86
N ALA A 361 -3.64 18.62 -25.31
CA ALA A 361 -3.95 18.56 -26.73
C ALA A 361 -4.34 19.96 -27.22
N ARG A 362 -3.82 20.42 -28.35
CA ARG A 362 -4.14 21.75 -28.91
C ARG A 362 -4.13 21.71 -30.43
N ALA A 363 -4.89 22.61 -31.05
CA ALA A 363 -4.88 22.78 -32.50
C ALA A 363 -3.70 23.65 -32.90
N GLN A 364 -2.83 23.13 -33.77
CA GLN A 364 -1.68 23.83 -34.30
C GLN A 364 -1.53 23.50 -35.78
N ASP A 365 -1.50 24.54 -36.63
CA ASP A 365 -1.31 24.41 -38.09
C ASP A 365 -2.26 23.41 -38.79
N GLY A 366 -3.50 23.29 -38.29
CA GLY A 366 -4.52 22.38 -38.82
C GLY A 366 -4.41 20.93 -38.32
N TRP A 367 -3.54 20.67 -37.34
CA TRP A 367 -3.34 19.39 -36.69
C TRP A 367 -3.62 19.47 -35.19
N TRP A 368 -4.12 18.39 -34.62
CA TRP A 368 -4.05 18.16 -33.18
C TRP A 368 -2.63 17.77 -32.81
N VAL A 369 -2.10 18.38 -31.75
CA VAL A 369 -0.76 18.10 -31.19
C VAL A 369 -0.86 17.97 -29.68
N ASN A 370 0.01 17.19 -29.06
CA ASN A 370 0.22 17.18 -27.61
C ASN A 370 1.42 18.08 -27.27
N THR A 371 1.24 19.02 -26.34
CA THR A 371 2.27 20.00 -25.98
C THR A 371 2.22 20.37 -24.50
N ILE A 372 3.13 21.24 -24.07
CA ILE A 372 3.20 21.83 -22.71
C ILE A 372 2.71 23.27 -22.80
N LEU A 373 1.97 23.73 -21.78
CA LEU A 373 1.56 25.12 -21.69
C LEU A 373 2.77 26.01 -21.37
N PRO A 374 2.84 27.25 -21.89
CA PRO A 374 4.00 28.12 -21.67
C PRO A 374 4.40 28.28 -20.20
N GLU A 375 3.44 28.38 -19.30
CA GLU A 375 3.64 28.49 -17.84
C GLU A 375 4.24 27.23 -17.19
N ASP A 376 4.08 26.07 -17.82
CA ASP A 376 4.60 24.79 -17.30
C ASP A 376 6.02 24.50 -17.84
N LEU A 377 6.51 25.23 -18.85
CA LEU A 377 7.81 25.00 -19.48
C LEU A 377 8.99 25.24 -18.54
N ASP A 378 8.88 26.20 -17.61
CA ASP A 378 9.93 26.51 -16.64
C ASP A 378 10.15 25.36 -15.63
N TYR A 379 9.16 24.48 -15.49
CA TYR A 379 9.16 23.34 -14.58
C TYR A 379 9.36 22.00 -15.30
N TRP A 380 9.44 21.99 -16.62
CA TRP A 380 9.64 20.78 -17.41
C TRP A 380 11.07 20.25 -17.24
N ILE A 381 11.16 18.93 -17.07
CA ILE A 381 12.41 18.17 -17.13
C ILE A 381 12.36 17.27 -18.36
N SER A 382 13.39 17.35 -19.20
CA SER A 382 13.54 16.48 -20.37
C SER A 382 13.54 15.00 -19.96
N SER A 383 12.88 14.14 -20.73
CA SER A 383 12.81 12.70 -20.46
C SER A 383 14.16 11.98 -20.57
N THR A 384 15.19 12.66 -21.08
CA THR A 384 16.58 12.18 -21.13
C THR A 384 17.50 12.85 -20.10
N ASP A 385 17.00 13.77 -19.28
CA ASP A 385 17.76 14.38 -18.18
C ASP A 385 17.66 13.50 -16.92
N TYR A 386 18.36 12.36 -16.98
CA TYR A 386 18.28 11.35 -15.94
C TYR A 386 18.86 11.80 -14.60
N ASP A 387 19.78 12.77 -14.60
CA ASP A 387 20.36 13.29 -13.35
C ASP A 387 19.35 14.18 -12.63
N ALA A 388 18.66 15.06 -13.36
CA ALA A 388 17.56 15.85 -12.77
C ALA A 388 16.40 14.95 -12.31
N ILE A 389 16.07 13.90 -13.07
CA ILE A 389 15.04 12.93 -12.71
C ILE A 389 15.41 12.16 -11.43
N ALA A 390 16.65 11.65 -11.34
CA ALA A 390 17.15 10.85 -10.22
C ALA A 390 17.21 11.61 -8.90
N ALA A 391 17.42 12.93 -8.95
CA ALA A 391 17.50 13.78 -7.76
C ALA A 391 16.13 14.05 -7.09
N ARG A 392 15.01 13.80 -7.79
CA ARG A 392 13.67 14.22 -7.32
C ARG A 392 13.25 13.60 -5.99
N PRO A 393 13.46 12.30 -5.71
CA PRO A 393 13.04 11.73 -4.43
C PRO A 393 13.71 12.39 -3.22
N SER A 394 15.01 12.72 -3.31
CA SER A 394 15.70 13.47 -2.25
C SER A 394 15.18 14.91 -2.12
N GLN A 395 14.83 15.55 -3.24
CA GLN A 395 14.20 16.88 -3.20
C GLN A 395 12.81 16.82 -2.56
N PHE A 396 12.03 15.75 -2.78
CA PHE A 396 10.76 15.55 -2.08
C PHE A 396 10.94 15.24 -0.60
N GLU A 397 12.05 14.61 -0.19
CA GLU A 397 12.34 14.41 1.24
C GLU A 397 12.47 15.75 1.98
N GLU A 398 13.05 16.76 1.32
CA GLU A 398 13.17 18.13 1.84
C GLU A 398 11.88 18.94 1.67
N LEU A 399 11.19 18.79 0.54
CA LEU A 399 10.01 19.60 0.18
C LEU A 399 8.75 19.15 0.92
N LEU A 400 8.56 17.84 1.12
CA LEU A 400 7.38 17.30 1.77
C LEU A 400 7.59 17.20 3.27
N ASP A 401 6.66 17.79 4.00
CA ASP A 401 6.74 17.87 5.43
C ASP A 401 6.66 16.49 6.09
N LYS A 402 7.27 16.36 7.26
CA LYS A 402 7.02 15.24 8.15
C LYS A 402 5.78 15.59 8.96
N LEU A 403 4.76 14.72 8.97
CA LEU A 403 3.60 14.89 9.85
C LEU A 403 4.08 14.99 11.31
N ASP A 404 3.26 15.62 12.17
CA ASP A 404 3.42 15.50 13.62
C ASP A 404 3.61 14.01 14.01
N PRO A 405 4.53 13.67 14.94
CA PRO A 405 4.89 12.28 15.20
C PRO A 405 3.72 11.37 15.53
N GLU A 406 2.65 11.86 16.16
CA GLU A 406 1.46 11.04 16.44
C GLU A 406 0.70 10.69 15.15
N ALA A 407 0.49 11.67 14.27
CA ALA A 407 -0.16 11.44 12.99
C ALA A 407 0.70 10.57 12.06
N ALA A 408 2.03 10.74 12.08
CA ALA A 408 2.94 9.86 11.37
C ALA A 408 2.83 8.42 11.87
N ARG A 409 2.83 8.19 13.19
CA ARG A 409 2.64 6.86 13.79
C ARG A 409 1.33 6.24 13.34
N ASP A 410 0.23 6.97 13.47
CA ASP A 410 -1.10 6.46 13.14
C ASP A 410 -1.22 6.10 11.65
N ALA A 411 -0.61 6.89 10.76
CA ALA A 411 -0.53 6.58 9.33
C ALA A 411 0.31 5.33 9.05
N LEU A 412 1.47 5.17 9.71
CA LEU A 412 2.30 3.97 9.60
C LEU A 412 1.56 2.71 10.06
N LEU A 413 0.84 2.80 11.17
CA LEU A 413 -0.01 1.71 11.66
C LEU A 413 -1.16 1.39 10.70
N ALA A 414 -1.76 2.40 10.07
CA ALA A 414 -2.77 2.19 9.03
C ALA A 414 -2.21 1.50 7.79
N ILE A 415 -0.97 1.81 7.37
CA ILE A 415 -0.28 1.11 6.29
C ILE A 415 -0.02 -0.35 6.68
N ILE A 416 0.46 -0.61 7.89
CA ILE A 416 0.70 -1.98 8.39
C ILE A 416 -0.60 -2.79 8.35
N GLU A 417 -1.71 -2.24 8.85
CA GLU A 417 -3.00 -2.94 8.86
C GLU A 417 -3.59 -3.13 7.45
N ASP A 418 -3.37 -2.18 6.53
CA ASP A 418 -3.71 -2.35 5.11
C ASP A 418 -2.98 -3.55 4.49
N LYS A 419 -1.67 -3.70 4.77
CA LYS A 419 -0.91 -4.84 4.27
C LYS A 419 -1.31 -6.16 4.93
N ARG A 420 -1.64 -6.15 6.22
CA ARG A 420 -2.24 -7.32 6.89
C ARG A 420 -3.55 -7.72 6.23
N ASN A 421 -4.47 -6.78 5.99
CA ASN A 421 -5.73 -7.05 5.30
C ASN A 421 -5.53 -7.62 3.90
N HIS A 422 -4.54 -7.12 3.16
CA HIS A 422 -4.18 -7.70 1.87
C HIS A 422 -3.68 -9.15 1.99
N LEU A 423 -2.81 -9.43 2.97
CA LEU A 423 -2.28 -10.78 3.24
C LEU A 423 -3.34 -11.75 3.74
N ARG A 424 -4.36 -11.25 4.46
CA ARG A 424 -5.55 -12.04 4.82
C ARG A 424 -6.31 -12.54 3.60
N SER A 425 -6.25 -11.82 2.48
CA SER A 425 -6.89 -12.23 1.22
C SER A 425 -5.93 -12.97 0.28
N HIS A 426 -4.64 -12.62 0.30
CA HIS A 426 -3.61 -13.08 -0.62
C HIS A 426 -2.31 -13.40 0.16
N PRO A 427 -2.26 -14.50 0.93
CA PRO A 427 -1.17 -14.77 1.89
C PRO A 427 0.21 -14.94 1.24
N ALA A 428 0.29 -15.22 -0.07
CA ALA A 428 1.56 -15.34 -0.79
C ALA A 428 2.11 -14.00 -1.35
N SER A 429 1.40 -12.88 -1.18
CA SER A 429 1.76 -11.58 -1.76
C SER A 429 3.06 -11.00 -1.17
N CYS A 430 4.19 -11.22 -1.83
CA CYS A 430 5.48 -10.68 -1.38
C CYS A 430 5.54 -9.16 -1.43
N SER A 431 4.82 -8.49 -2.34
CA SER A 431 4.73 -7.03 -2.36
C SER A 431 4.09 -6.49 -1.07
N ALA A 432 3.04 -7.15 -0.57
CA ALA A 432 2.42 -6.77 0.69
C ALA A 432 3.31 -7.07 1.90
N ARG A 433 4.04 -8.20 1.90
CA ARG A 433 5.02 -8.53 2.95
C ARG A 433 6.14 -7.49 3.03
N ILE A 434 6.78 -7.18 1.89
CA ILE A 434 7.86 -6.18 1.80
C ILE A 434 7.35 -4.81 2.26
N ALA A 435 6.21 -4.35 1.74
CA ALA A 435 5.66 -3.04 2.10
C ALA A 435 5.27 -2.96 3.59
N ARG A 436 4.87 -4.06 4.23
CA ARG A 436 4.60 -4.11 5.67
C ARG A 436 5.89 -3.96 6.48
N GLU A 437 6.96 -4.64 6.09
CA GLU A 437 8.23 -4.55 6.81
C GLU A 437 8.98 -3.23 6.57
N GLU A 438 8.84 -2.63 5.38
CA GLU A 438 9.19 -1.22 5.17
C GLU A 438 8.37 -0.30 6.07
N ALA A 439 7.08 -0.62 6.27
CA ALA A 439 6.23 0.16 7.16
C ALA A 439 6.68 0.12 8.62
N PHE A 440 7.06 -1.06 9.10
CA PHE A 440 7.64 -1.25 10.44
C PHE A 440 9.00 -0.59 10.58
N ARG A 441 9.85 -0.61 9.56
CA ARG A 441 11.16 0.07 9.57
C ARG A 441 11.02 1.54 9.94
N ASP A 442 10.20 2.29 9.21
CA ASP A 442 10.02 3.70 9.53
C ASP A 442 9.25 3.89 10.85
N LEU A 443 8.42 2.92 11.27
CA LEU A 443 7.76 2.97 12.57
C LEU A 443 8.80 2.85 13.70
N TYR A 444 9.79 1.97 13.58
CA TYR A 444 10.86 1.88 14.57
C TYR A 444 11.64 3.18 14.67
N ASP A 445 12.06 3.74 13.54
CA ASP A 445 12.81 5.00 13.50
C ASP A 445 12.00 6.14 14.13
N LEU A 446 10.71 6.26 13.78
CA LEU A 446 9.80 7.28 14.33
C LEU A 446 9.59 7.11 15.84
N MET A 447 9.35 5.87 16.30
CA MET A 447 9.04 5.57 17.70
C MET A 447 10.28 5.73 18.60
N GLU A 448 11.48 5.42 18.09
CA GLU A 448 12.73 5.70 18.79
C GLU A 448 12.98 7.22 18.87
N GLU A 449 12.89 7.93 17.74
CA GLU A 449 13.21 9.36 17.65
C GLU A 449 12.26 10.25 18.47
N HIS A 450 10.96 9.99 18.40
CA HIS A 450 9.94 10.90 18.93
C HIS A 450 9.19 10.40 20.16
N PHE A 451 9.18 9.09 20.41
CA PHE A 451 8.44 8.49 21.52
C PHE A 451 9.35 7.79 22.54
N GLY A 452 10.66 7.69 22.26
CA GLY A 452 11.63 7.04 23.15
C GLY A 452 11.37 5.56 23.37
N MET A 453 10.63 4.90 22.47
CA MET A 453 10.31 3.47 22.56
C MET A 453 11.39 2.66 21.86
N SER A 454 11.88 1.64 22.54
CA SER A 454 12.73 0.62 21.93
C SER A 454 11.93 -0.22 20.94
N LYS A 455 12.64 -0.81 19.98
CA LYS A 455 12.08 -1.75 19.01
C LYS A 455 11.25 -2.89 19.66
N LEU A 456 11.74 -3.46 20.76
CA LEU A 456 11.02 -4.52 21.48
C LEU A 456 9.69 -4.01 22.05
N GLU A 457 9.64 -2.78 22.55
CA GLU A 457 8.39 -2.16 23.03
C GLU A 457 7.41 -1.89 21.89
N VAL A 458 7.92 -1.43 20.74
CA VAL A 458 7.11 -1.25 19.52
C VAL A 458 6.54 -2.59 19.07
N ASP A 459 7.34 -3.64 19.03
CA ASP A 459 6.89 -4.98 18.62
C ASP A 459 5.87 -5.57 19.60
N LYS A 460 6.10 -5.44 20.91
CA LYS A 460 5.15 -5.84 21.96
C LYS A 460 3.81 -5.11 21.86
N GLN A 461 3.83 -3.87 21.37
CA GLN A 461 2.62 -3.08 21.26
C GLN A 461 1.87 -3.31 19.94
N TYR A 462 2.59 -3.46 18.83
CA TYR A 462 1.99 -3.35 17.50
C TYR A 462 2.13 -4.59 16.62
N ARG A 463 3.08 -5.50 16.86
CA ARG A 463 3.15 -6.74 16.08
C ARG A 463 2.10 -7.75 16.53
N ILE A 464 1.67 -8.59 15.59
CA ILE A 464 0.77 -9.70 15.81
C ILE A 464 1.34 -10.98 15.19
N LEU A 465 0.75 -12.14 15.52
CA LEU A 465 1.18 -13.45 14.99
C LEU A 465 1.28 -13.45 13.46
N ASP A 466 0.31 -12.85 12.75
CA ASP A 466 0.29 -12.74 11.28
C ASP A 466 1.62 -12.17 10.73
N ASP A 467 2.26 -11.26 11.44
CA ASP A 467 3.47 -10.60 10.94
C ASP A 467 4.65 -11.59 10.83
N TYR A 468 4.72 -12.54 11.75
CA TYR A 468 5.75 -13.59 11.78
C TYR A 468 5.40 -14.75 10.84
N VAL A 469 4.13 -15.15 10.80
CA VAL A 469 3.66 -16.22 9.91
C VAL A 469 3.82 -15.83 8.44
N PHE A 470 3.50 -14.58 8.11
CA PHE A 470 3.67 -14.03 6.76
C PHE A 470 4.94 -13.18 6.68
N ALA A 471 6.07 -13.69 7.15
CA ALA A 471 7.37 -13.00 7.12
C ALA A 471 7.81 -12.56 5.72
N GLU A 472 8.63 -11.50 5.63
CA GLU A 472 9.17 -11.04 4.34
C GLU A 472 10.03 -12.13 3.69
N LEU A 473 9.81 -12.36 2.39
CA LEU A 473 10.58 -13.30 1.59
C LEU A 473 11.40 -12.53 0.57
N VAL A 474 12.61 -13.02 0.29
CA VAL A 474 13.46 -12.47 -0.77
C VAL A 474 12.81 -12.81 -2.12
N TYR A 475 12.26 -11.79 -2.80
CA TYR A 475 11.38 -11.95 -3.96
C TYR A 475 11.95 -12.84 -5.06
N ASN A 476 13.21 -12.61 -5.46
CA ASN A 476 13.86 -13.35 -6.54
C ASN A 476 14.40 -14.73 -6.14
N GLN A 477 14.23 -15.12 -4.88
CA GLN A 477 14.65 -16.41 -4.33
C GLN A 477 13.48 -17.21 -3.76
N SER A 478 12.24 -16.77 -3.97
CA SER A 478 11.07 -17.37 -3.30
C SER A 478 9.94 -17.60 -4.28
N LYS A 479 9.60 -18.88 -4.55
CA LYS A 479 8.54 -19.23 -5.50
C LYS A 479 7.15 -18.93 -4.96
N THR A 480 7.00 -18.83 -3.64
CA THR A 480 5.75 -18.35 -3.01
C THR A 480 5.37 -16.98 -3.58
N CYS A 481 6.33 -16.11 -3.89
CA CYS A 481 6.04 -14.77 -4.42
C CYS A 481 5.34 -14.74 -5.78
N CYS A 482 5.29 -15.86 -6.50
CA CYS A 482 4.62 -15.98 -7.80
C CYS A 482 3.18 -16.50 -7.71
N TRP A 483 2.69 -16.74 -6.49
CA TRP A 483 1.46 -17.50 -6.26
C TRP A 483 0.26 -16.56 -5.99
N ASN A 484 -0.24 -15.94 -7.06
CA ASN A 484 -1.30 -14.93 -6.99
C ASN A 484 -2.69 -15.50 -6.71
N SER A 485 -2.88 -16.82 -6.86
CA SER A 485 -4.16 -17.51 -6.67
C SER A 485 -4.43 -17.94 -5.22
N THR A 486 -3.57 -17.57 -4.27
CA THR A 486 -3.85 -17.79 -2.85
C THR A 486 -5.09 -17.04 -2.38
N THR A 487 -5.78 -17.57 -1.37
CA THR A 487 -7.11 -17.10 -0.97
C THR A 487 -7.22 -16.84 0.53
N ALA A 488 -8.28 -16.13 0.93
CA ALA A 488 -8.63 -15.94 2.33
C ALA A 488 -8.88 -17.25 3.09
N ALA A 489 -9.38 -18.29 2.40
CA ALA A 489 -9.58 -19.59 3.02
C ALA A 489 -8.24 -20.25 3.41
N MET A 490 -7.22 -20.10 2.57
CA MET A 490 -5.87 -20.57 2.88
C MET A 490 -5.26 -19.81 4.06
N TYR A 491 -5.43 -18.49 4.11
CA TYR A 491 -5.02 -17.69 5.28
C TYR A 491 -5.62 -18.24 6.57
N GLU A 492 -6.93 -18.52 6.59
CA GLU A 492 -7.59 -19.06 7.79
C GLU A 492 -7.04 -20.43 8.21
N ILE A 493 -6.72 -21.31 7.24
CA ILE A 493 -6.11 -22.62 7.49
C ILE A 493 -4.71 -22.46 8.09
N ILE A 494 -3.88 -21.61 7.49
CA ILE A 494 -2.51 -21.33 7.93
C ILE A 494 -2.52 -20.79 9.36
N MET A 495 -3.35 -19.79 9.63
CA MET A 495 -3.43 -19.19 10.96
C MET A 495 -4.05 -20.12 12.00
N ASP A 496 -4.92 -21.06 11.60
CA ASP A 496 -5.42 -22.10 12.51
C ASP A 496 -4.32 -23.07 12.93
N TYR A 497 -3.49 -23.53 11.98
CA TYR A 497 -2.31 -24.33 12.28
C TYR A 497 -1.40 -23.63 13.30
N GLU A 498 -1.08 -22.36 13.06
CA GLU A 498 -0.20 -21.57 13.92
C GLU A 498 -0.76 -21.37 15.32
N ARG A 499 -2.07 -21.09 15.45
CA ARG A 499 -2.72 -21.00 16.75
C ARG A 499 -2.70 -22.34 17.50
N ASN A 500 -2.90 -23.45 16.79
CA ASN A 500 -2.82 -24.80 17.39
C ASN A 500 -1.39 -25.11 17.83
N LEU A 501 -0.38 -24.74 17.05
CA LEU A 501 1.03 -24.87 17.39
C LEU A 501 1.35 -24.13 18.70
N GLN A 502 0.90 -22.87 18.84
CA GLN A 502 1.11 -22.10 20.07
C GLN A 502 0.37 -22.70 21.28
N GLN A 503 -0.81 -23.29 21.10
CA GLN A 503 -1.59 -23.87 22.20
C GLN A 503 -1.07 -25.23 22.68
N GLN A 504 -0.41 -26.00 21.81
CA GLN A 504 0.03 -27.36 22.11
C GLN A 504 1.44 -27.41 22.71
N SER A 505 2.20 -26.32 22.64
CA SER A 505 3.57 -26.25 23.17
C SER A 505 3.60 -25.94 24.68
N GLU A 506 4.52 -26.57 25.41
CA GLU A 506 4.80 -26.30 26.85
C GLU A 506 5.58 -24.99 27.07
N GLY A 507 5.35 -23.97 26.22
CA GLY A 507 6.07 -22.71 26.18
C GLY A 507 5.89 -22.00 24.85
N CYS A 508 6.48 -20.83 24.69
CA CYS A 508 6.45 -20.14 23.41
C CYS A 508 7.26 -20.91 22.36
N THR A 509 6.68 -21.08 21.16
CA THR A 509 7.34 -21.69 20.00
C THR A 509 7.38 -20.70 18.86
N GLU A 510 8.47 -20.65 18.11
CA GLU A 510 8.54 -19.80 16.91
C GLU A 510 7.50 -20.25 15.86
N PRO A 511 6.73 -19.32 15.26
CA PRO A 511 5.76 -19.64 14.22
C PRO A 511 6.40 -20.26 12.99
N VAL A 512 5.65 -21.07 12.24
CA VAL A 512 6.12 -21.57 10.94
C VAL A 512 5.78 -20.53 9.87
N VAL A 513 6.82 -20.02 9.20
CA VAL A 513 6.64 -19.07 8.11
C VAL A 513 5.92 -19.74 6.94
N PHE A 514 4.86 -19.11 6.43
CA PHE A 514 4.21 -19.54 5.20
C PHE A 514 5.12 -19.23 3.99
N MET A 515 5.93 -20.23 3.65
CA MET A 515 6.84 -20.25 2.50
C MET A 515 7.03 -21.68 2.00
N ASN A 516 7.63 -21.86 0.82
CA ASN A 516 8.00 -23.18 0.35
C ASN A 516 9.29 -23.65 1.04
N ASP A 517 9.21 -24.66 1.91
CA ASP A 517 10.38 -25.28 2.56
C ASP A 517 10.47 -26.78 2.20
N GLY A 518 10.65 -27.06 0.90
CA GLY A 518 10.49 -28.42 0.36
C GLY A 518 9.04 -28.80 0.03
N GLY A 519 8.11 -27.85 0.18
CA GLY A 519 6.69 -27.98 -0.11
C GLY A 519 5.87 -27.07 0.81
N TYR A 520 4.54 -27.15 0.70
CA TYR A 520 3.58 -26.51 1.61
C TYR A 520 2.83 -27.54 2.46
N ASP A 521 3.40 -28.75 2.58
CA ASP A 521 2.72 -29.93 3.09
C ASP A 521 2.22 -29.74 4.53
N VAL A 522 2.95 -28.99 5.36
CA VAL A 522 2.56 -28.71 6.75
C VAL A 522 1.14 -28.12 6.82
N PHE A 523 0.88 -27.06 6.05
CA PHE A 523 -0.41 -26.39 6.03
C PHE A 523 -1.47 -27.18 5.25
N TYR A 524 -1.07 -27.86 4.17
CA TYR A 524 -1.99 -28.73 3.43
C TYR A 524 -2.48 -29.91 4.26
N GLN A 525 -1.60 -30.58 5.03
CA GLN A 525 -2.02 -31.65 5.93
C GLN A 525 -2.95 -31.13 7.02
N HIS A 526 -2.68 -29.93 7.56
CA HIS A 526 -3.61 -29.27 8.49
C HIS A 526 -4.99 -29.03 7.84
N ALA A 527 -5.03 -28.60 6.58
CA ALA A 527 -6.29 -28.47 5.82
C ALA A 527 -7.05 -29.80 5.74
N VAL A 528 -6.35 -30.91 5.49
CA VAL A 528 -6.93 -32.25 5.45
C VAL A 528 -7.45 -32.68 6.83
N GLU A 529 -6.71 -32.40 7.90
CA GLU A 529 -7.14 -32.68 9.29
C GLU A 529 -8.41 -31.91 9.66
N MET A 530 -8.54 -30.69 9.16
CA MET A 530 -9.75 -29.86 9.30
C MET A 530 -10.91 -30.27 8.37
N GLY A 531 -10.67 -31.15 7.38
CA GLY A 531 -11.64 -31.48 6.32
C GLY A 531 -11.94 -30.33 5.37
N ARG A 532 -10.95 -29.45 5.13
CA ARG A 532 -11.00 -28.26 4.27
C ARG A 532 -10.02 -28.37 3.09
N GLU A 533 -9.65 -29.57 2.69
CA GLU A 533 -8.68 -29.81 1.61
C GLU A 533 -9.10 -29.21 0.26
N ASN A 534 -10.41 -29.07 0.04
CA ASN A 534 -10.98 -28.46 -1.17
C ASN A 534 -10.87 -26.93 -1.19
N GLU A 535 -10.53 -26.30 -0.07
CA GLU A 535 -10.27 -24.86 0.04
C GLU A 535 -8.77 -24.54 -0.10
N TRP A 536 -7.90 -25.56 -0.10
CA TRP A 536 -6.49 -25.41 -0.39
C TRP A 536 -6.27 -25.39 -1.90
N VAL A 537 -5.71 -24.30 -2.39
CA VAL A 537 -5.28 -24.19 -3.79
C VAL A 537 -3.89 -24.79 -3.89
N ASP A 538 -3.57 -25.51 -4.96
CA ASP A 538 -2.21 -25.98 -5.25
C ASP A 538 -1.37 -24.83 -5.82
N TRP A 539 -0.05 -24.86 -5.57
CA TRP A 539 0.85 -23.86 -6.15
C TRP A 539 0.79 -23.88 -7.68
N SER A 540 0.67 -22.69 -8.26
CA SER A 540 0.70 -22.44 -9.70
C SER A 540 1.60 -21.27 -10.06
N GLU A 541 2.17 -21.33 -11.26
CA GLU A 541 2.89 -20.22 -11.89
C GLU A 541 1.86 -19.24 -12.47
N ASP A 542 1.25 -18.43 -11.62
CA ASP A 542 0.18 -17.48 -12.00
C ASP A 542 0.72 -16.27 -12.80
N GLU A 543 2.02 -16.03 -12.69
CA GLU A 543 2.80 -15.08 -13.47
C GLU A 543 4.15 -15.69 -13.86
N SER A 544 4.90 -15.02 -14.74
CA SER A 544 6.23 -15.51 -15.11
C SER A 544 7.14 -15.59 -13.88
N CYS A 545 7.57 -16.79 -13.51
CA CYS A 545 8.26 -17.04 -12.25
C CYS A 545 9.66 -17.64 -12.49
N PRO A 546 10.70 -16.80 -12.61
CA PRO A 546 12.09 -17.27 -12.72
C PRO A 546 12.51 -18.23 -11.61
N GLN A 547 11.94 -18.05 -10.42
CA GLN A 547 12.20 -18.80 -9.20
C GLN A 547 11.34 -20.07 -9.04
N ARG A 548 10.59 -20.51 -10.07
CA ARG A 548 9.71 -21.71 -9.99
C ARG A 548 10.40 -23.01 -9.55
N GLU A 549 11.70 -23.16 -9.85
CA GLU A 549 12.48 -24.36 -9.51
C GLU A 549 13.13 -24.27 -8.12
N VAL A 550 12.87 -23.20 -7.37
CA VAL A 550 13.41 -23.05 -6.02
C VAL A 550 12.80 -24.12 -5.11
N ALA A 551 13.67 -24.94 -4.52
CA ALA A 551 13.27 -26.01 -3.61
C ALA A 551 12.88 -25.46 -2.22
N ARG A 552 13.57 -24.41 -1.77
CA ARG A 552 13.32 -23.72 -0.49
C ARG A 552 13.42 -22.22 -0.69
N ASP A 553 12.35 -21.53 -0.33
CA ASP A 553 12.27 -20.08 -0.35
C ASP A 553 13.25 -19.48 0.66
N THR A 554 13.63 -18.22 0.43
CA THR A 554 14.55 -17.50 1.29
C THR A 554 13.77 -16.44 2.07
N GLU A 555 13.66 -16.63 3.38
CA GLU A 555 13.23 -15.60 4.32
C GLU A 555 14.23 -14.43 4.32
N ALA A 556 13.74 -13.19 4.32
CA ALA A 556 14.58 -12.00 4.35
C ALA A 556 15.19 -11.79 5.75
N GLU A 557 16.26 -11.00 5.85
CA GLU A 557 16.75 -10.58 7.18
C GLU A 557 15.75 -9.61 7.81
N HIS A 558 15.31 -9.92 9.03
CA HIS A 558 14.31 -9.13 9.72
C HIS A 558 14.92 -8.22 10.77
N LEU A 559 14.36 -7.03 10.90
CA LEU A 559 14.72 -6.11 11.97
C LEU A 559 13.93 -6.37 13.25
N TRP A 560 12.79 -7.06 13.21
CA TRP A 560 11.92 -7.27 14.38
C TRP A 560 12.60 -8.00 15.55
N SER A 561 12.00 -7.91 16.73
CA SER A 561 12.33 -8.75 17.88
C SER A 561 11.85 -10.20 17.68
N PRO A 562 12.52 -11.22 18.26
CA PRO A 562 12.07 -12.61 18.18
C PRO A 562 10.65 -12.80 18.72
N PHE A 563 9.87 -13.70 18.10
CA PHE A 563 8.45 -13.90 18.46
C PHE A 563 8.29 -14.20 19.94
N CYS A 564 9.13 -15.07 20.50
CA CYS A 564 9.04 -15.44 21.91
C CYS A 564 9.48 -14.37 22.91
N GLU A 565 10.21 -13.34 22.48
CA GLU A 565 10.45 -12.15 23.32
C GLU A 565 9.25 -11.21 23.35
N VAL A 566 8.44 -11.24 22.29
CA VAL A 566 7.26 -10.38 22.10
C VAL A 566 6.00 -11.01 22.72
N PHE A 567 5.76 -12.30 22.46
CA PHE A 567 4.54 -13.02 22.86
C PHE A 567 4.75 -14.10 23.91
N GLY A 568 6.00 -14.42 24.25
CA GLY A 568 6.27 -15.30 25.38
C GLY A 568 5.77 -14.67 26.68
N ALA A 569 5.26 -15.51 27.60
CA ALA A 569 5.09 -15.06 28.96
C ALA A 569 6.46 -14.54 29.46
N PRO A 570 6.53 -13.39 30.15
CA PRO A 570 7.78 -12.98 30.79
C PRO A 570 8.26 -14.17 31.61
N ALA A 571 9.50 -14.61 31.40
CA ALA A 571 10.06 -15.73 32.13
C ALA A 571 9.84 -15.46 33.62
N GLY A 572 8.94 -16.22 34.25
CA GLY A 572 8.65 -16.06 35.67
C GLY A 572 9.94 -16.22 36.48
N CYS A 573 9.96 -15.64 37.69
CA CYS A 573 11.08 -15.77 38.61
C CYS A 573 11.57 -17.23 38.66
N GLN A 574 12.85 -17.44 38.34
CA GLN A 574 13.48 -18.75 38.39
C GLN A 574 14.11 -18.92 39.77
N PRO A 575 13.80 -19.99 40.53
CA PRO A 575 14.41 -20.24 41.84
C PRO A 575 15.94 -20.27 41.76
N ASP A 576 16.61 -19.72 42.77
CA ASP A 576 18.08 -19.71 42.82
C ASP A 576 18.67 -21.01 43.40
N ARG A 577 20.01 -21.05 43.52
CA ARG A 577 20.76 -22.24 43.96
C ARG A 577 20.54 -22.65 45.42
N PHE A 578 19.98 -21.78 46.26
CA PHE A 578 19.75 -22.00 47.68
C PHE A 578 18.35 -22.51 48.00
N GLU A 579 17.48 -22.58 46.99
CA GLU A 579 16.13 -23.06 47.15
C GLU A 579 16.08 -24.59 47.39
N PRO A 580 15.19 -25.09 48.27
CA PRO A 580 14.20 -24.33 49.04
C PRO A 580 14.79 -23.65 50.28
N ASN A 581 14.62 -22.33 50.43
CA ASN A 581 14.94 -21.60 51.67
C ASN A 581 13.82 -20.66 52.14
N ASN A 582 12.58 -21.04 51.81
CA ASN A 582 11.36 -20.25 52.00
C ASN A 582 10.93 -20.04 53.46
N THR A 583 11.58 -20.72 54.40
CA THR A 583 11.27 -20.63 55.83
C THR A 583 12.53 -20.61 56.68
N ARG A 584 12.40 -20.10 57.91
CA ARG A 584 13.51 -20.08 58.87
C ARG A 584 14.07 -21.49 59.18
N ASP A 585 13.22 -22.51 59.17
CA ASP A 585 13.65 -23.90 59.44
C ASP A 585 14.42 -24.49 58.25
N ASP A 586 14.19 -23.95 57.05
CA ASP A 586 14.86 -24.32 55.79
C ASP A 586 15.99 -23.35 55.42
N ALA A 587 16.42 -22.48 56.35
CA ALA A 587 17.40 -21.45 56.05
C ALA A 587 18.70 -22.02 55.45
N ALA A 588 19.19 -21.39 54.38
CA ALA A 588 20.43 -21.79 53.73
C ALA A 588 21.66 -21.32 54.52
N ALA A 589 22.62 -22.21 54.74
CA ALA A 589 23.85 -21.88 55.45
C ALA A 589 24.77 -21.03 54.56
N ILE A 590 25.18 -19.86 55.05
CA ILE A 590 26.10 -18.95 54.35
C ILE A 590 27.30 -18.57 55.25
N MET A 591 28.41 -18.23 54.61
CA MET A 591 29.64 -17.71 55.25
C MET A 591 29.98 -16.31 54.73
N SER A 592 30.99 -15.67 55.33
CA SER A 592 31.58 -14.44 54.79
C SER A 592 32.01 -14.61 53.32
N GLY A 593 31.61 -13.67 52.45
CA GLY A 593 31.82 -13.71 51.01
C GLY A 593 30.73 -13.02 50.19
N ASP A 594 30.86 -13.11 48.87
CA ASP A 594 29.94 -12.55 47.88
C ASP A 594 29.07 -13.64 47.24
N TYR A 595 27.79 -13.34 47.04
CA TYR A 595 26.78 -14.23 46.50
C TYR A 595 26.05 -13.53 45.36
N ASP A 596 26.30 -13.95 44.13
CA ASP A 596 25.61 -13.44 42.94
C ASP A 596 24.49 -14.39 42.48
N GLY A 597 23.61 -13.90 41.60
CA GLY A 597 22.57 -14.70 40.96
C GLY A 597 21.57 -15.28 41.94
N LEU A 598 21.18 -14.48 42.95
CA LEU A 598 20.10 -14.81 43.88
C LEU A 598 18.80 -14.23 43.35
N SER A 599 17.68 -14.84 43.73
CA SER A 599 16.36 -14.42 43.25
C SER A 599 15.28 -14.76 44.26
N ILE A 600 14.39 -13.80 44.51
CA ILE A 600 13.21 -14.00 45.34
C ILE A 600 11.96 -14.00 44.47
N CYS A 601 11.18 -15.07 44.59
CA CYS A 601 9.97 -15.31 43.81
C CYS A 601 8.69 -15.00 44.60
N GLY A 602 7.59 -14.75 43.90
CA GLY A 602 6.41 -14.07 44.46
C GLY A 602 5.72 -14.88 45.55
N GLY A 603 5.72 -14.34 46.77
CA GLY A 603 5.06 -14.94 47.93
C GLY A 603 5.97 -15.81 48.81
N GLU A 604 7.26 -15.84 48.53
CA GLU A 604 8.29 -16.55 49.30
C GLU A 604 9.29 -15.57 49.94
N ASP A 605 9.96 -15.99 51.01
CA ASP A 605 11.01 -15.22 51.68
C ASP A 605 12.30 -16.04 51.65
N ASP A 606 13.44 -15.44 51.35
CA ASP A 606 14.71 -16.16 51.38
C ASP A 606 15.30 -16.08 52.78
N TRP A 607 15.44 -17.23 53.44
CA TRP A 607 16.07 -17.35 54.74
C TRP A 607 17.50 -17.88 54.61
N TYR A 608 18.42 -17.23 55.30
CA TYR A 608 19.80 -17.66 55.45
C TYR A 608 20.19 -17.71 56.92
N TRP A 609 21.14 -18.55 57.27
CA TRP A 609 21.73 -18.55 58.62
C TRP A 609 23.25 -18.60 58.57
N LEU A 610 23.87 -18.03 59.60
CA LEU A 610 25.32 -17.92 59.72
C LEU A 610 25.76 -17.89 61.19
N SER A 611 27.00 -18.34 61.44
CA SER A 611 27.67 -18.30 62.75
C SER A 611 28.94 -17.43 62.65
N PRO A 612 28.81 -16.10 62.79
CA PRO A 612 29.95 -15.20 62.64
C PRO A 612 30.98 -15.32 63.78
N SER A 613 32.25 -15.09 63.47
CA SER A 613 33.28 -14.89 64.49
C SER A 613 33.05 -13.61 65.29
N ALA A 614 33.68 -13.51 66.47
CA ALA A 614 33.56 -12.31 67.30
C ALA A 614 34.00 -11.05 66.53
N GLY A 615 33.11 -10.06 66.41
CA GLY A 615 33.33 -8.88 65.58
C GLY A 615 32.04 -8.25 65.04
N THR A 616 32.19 -7.32 64.09
CA THR A 616 31.04 -6.71 63.41
C THR A 616 30.60 -7.60 62.24
N LEU A 617 29.40 -8.15 62.34
CA LEU A 617 28.69 -8.72 61.20
C LEU A 617 28.04 -7.60 60.39
N ARG A 618 28.27 -7.59 59.08
CA ARG A 618 27.59 -6.72 58.12
C ARG A 618 27.10 -7.56 56.93
N ILE A 619 25.84 -7.37 56.56
CA ILE A 619 25.23 -7.99 55.38
C ILE A 619 24.56 -6.91 54.55
N SER A 620 24.86 -6.89 53.25
CA SER A 620 24.23 -6.00 52.28
C SER A 620 23.66 -6.79 51.13
N ILE A 621 22.48 -6.41 50.65
CA ILE A 621 21.93 -6.87 49.37
C ILE A 621 21.88 -5.72 48.38
N TYR A 622 21.98 -6.03 47.10
CA TYR A 622 21.91 -5.06 45.99
C TYR A 622 21.00 -5.60 44.90
N PHE A 623 20.09 -4.76 44.43
CA PHE A 623 19.05 -5.08 43.44
C PHE A 623 18.66 -3.81 42.67
N GLU A 624 17.90 -3.93 41.59
CA GLU A 624 17.37 -2.78 40.86
C GLU A 624 15.96 -2.47 41.39
N HIS A 625 15.78 -1.40 42.17
CA HIS A 625 14.50 -1.11 42.85
C HIS A 625 13.33 -0.95 41.85
N SER A 626 13.61 -0.49 40.63
CA SER A 626 12.62 -0.39 39.53
C SER A 626 11.97 -1.74 39.15
N LYS A 627 12.63 -2.88 39.44
CA LYS A 627 12.15 -4.23 39.14
C LYS A 627 11.37 -4.89 40.27
N GLY A 628 11.47 -4.35 41.49
CA GLY A 628 10.83 -4.91 42.68
C GLY A 628 11.60 -4.50 43.94
N ASP A 629 10.88 -4.09 44.98
CA ASP A 629 11.48 -3.57 46.21
C ASP A 629 11.74 -4.71 47.21
N LEU A 630 12.99 -4.86 47.66
CA LEU A 630 13.40 -5.91 48.60
C LEU A 630 13.84 -5.31 49.92
N ASP A 631 13.40 -5.92 51.01
CA ASP A 631 13.75 -5.58 52.39
C ASP A 631 14.54 -6.71 53.05
N ILE A 632 15.28 -6.40 54.11
CA ILE A 632 15.99 -7.40 54.91
C ILE A 632 15.80 -7.23 56.42
N LYS A 633 15.80 -8.36 57.13
CA LYS A 633 15.83 -8.43 58.61
C LYS A 633 16.92 -9.39 59.07
N LEU A 634 17.69 -8.96 60.05
CA LEU A 634 18.63 -9.81 60.78
C LEU A 634 18.01 -10.20 62.12
N LEU A 635 17.98 -11.50 62.41
CA LEU A 635 17.35 -12.06 63.60
C LEU A 635 18.35 -12.90 64.40
N ASP A 636 18.19 -12.94 65.72
CA ASP A 636 18.93 -13.83 66.61
C ASP A 636 18.34 -15.26 66.63
N GLU A 637 18.96 -16.16 67.38
CA GLU A 637 18.49 -17.55 67.53
C GLU A 637 17.09 -17.64 68.17
N GLN A 638 16.66 -16.66 68.96
CA GLN A 638 15.31 -16.60 69.54
C GLN A 638 14.28 -15.98 68.58
N GLY A 639 14.70 -15.54 67.39
CA GLY A 639 13.85 -14.91 66.39
C GLY A 639 13.52 -13.45 66.70
N GLN A 640 14.28 -12.79 67.57
CA GLN A 640 14.18 -11.35 67.78
C GLN A 640 14.95 -10.63 66.68
N VAL A 641 14.39 -9.54 66.16
CA VAL A 641 15.05 -8.70 65.17
C VAL A 641 16.18 -7.92 65.84
N VAL A 642 17.40 -8.16 65.37
CA VAL A 642 18.63 -7.49 65.80
C VAL A 642 18.80 -6.18 65.01
N ASP A 643 18.54 -6.23 63.71
CA ASP A 643 18.58 -5.07 62.82
C ASP A 643 17.69 -5.30 61.59
N SER A 644 17.29 -4.22 60.90
CA SER A 644 16.43 -4.30 59.71
C SER A 644 16.62 -3.10 58.79
N SER A 645 16.49 -3.34 57.49
CA SER A 645 16.60 -2.31 56.46
C SER A 645 15.45 -2.49 55.45
N ALA A 646 14.77 -1.37 55.16
CA ALA A 646 13.58 -1.31 54.30
C ALA A 646 13.50 0.04 53.58
N GLY A 647 14.59 0.39 52.89
CA GLY A 647 14.72 1.60 52.09
C GLY A 647 13.97 1.50 50.75
N THR A 648 14.17 2.49 49.90
CA THR A 648 13.60 2.53 48.54
C THR A 648 14.70 2.74 47.49
N GLY A 649 15.92 2.31 47.82
CA GLY A 649 17.10 2.43 46.96
C GLY A 649 17.52 1.06 46.44
N ASP A 650 18.59 1.03 45.64
CA ASP A 650 19.10 -0.20 45.01
C ASP A 650 19.92 -1.10 45.98
N SER A 651 19.80 -0.90 47.30
CA SER A 651 20.53 -1.67 48.30
C SER A 651 19.93 -1.56 49.70
N GLU A 652 19.97 -2.67 50.44
CA GLU A 652 19.65 -2.74 51.87
C GLU A 652 20.85 -3.25 52.67
N THR A 653 21.01 -2.82 53.93
CA THR A 653 22.16 -3.23 54.77
C THR A 653 21.78 -3.36 56.25
N VAL A 654 22.23 -4.44 56.89
CA VAL A 654 22.05 -4.72 58.32
C VAL A 654 23.37 -5.05 58.99
N GLU A 655 23.50 -4.69 60.27
CA GLU A 655 24.71 -4.88 61.07
C GLU A 655 24.42 -5.42 62.48
N ALA A 656 25.31 -6.26 63.00
CA ALA A 656 25.27 -6.76 64.37
C ALA A 656 26.67 -6.88 64.98
N GLN A 657 26.77 -6.84 66.31
CA GLN A 657 27.99 -7.21 67.03
C GLN A 657 27.86 -8.65 67.47
N ALA A 658 28.67 -9.53 66.89
CA ALA A 658 28.71 -10.96 67.20
C ALA A 658 29.71 -11.23 68.34
N SER A 659 29.33 -12.06 69.30
CA SER A 659 30.23 -12.51 70.38
C SER A 659 31.11 -13.71 69.99
N GLY A 660 30.83 -14.35 68.85
CA GLY A 660 31.59 -15.47 68.27
C GLY A 660 31.01 -16.86 68.50
N ASP A 661 30.00 -16.99 69.38
CA ASP A 661 29.31 -18.25 69.71
C ASP A 661 27.80 -18.19 69.38
N GLU A 662 27.38 -17.20 68.57
CA GLU A 662 25.98 -16.90 68.26
C GLU A 662 25.62 -17.25 66.81
N ASN A 663 24.36 -17.64 66.59
CA ASN A 663 23.78 -17.83 65.26
C ASN A 663 22.86 -16.65 64.93
N PHE A 664 22.98 -16.16 63.70
CA PHE A 664 22.06 -15.16 63.13
C PHE A 664 21.31 -15.75 61.95
N PHE A 665 20.11 -15.23 61.73
CA PHE A 665 19.26 -15.53 60.59
C PHE A 665 19.01 -14.24 59.80
N LEU A 666 19.30 -14.26 58.50
CA LEU A 666 18.90 -13.20 57.58
C LEU A 666 17.60 -13.64 56.90
N ARG A 667 16.60 -12.74 56.86
CA ARG A 667 15.41 -12.87 56.04
C ARG A 667 15.44 -11.78 54.99
N VAL A 668 15.42 -12.16 53.72
CA VAL A 668 15.19 -11.26 52.57
C VAL A 668 13.75 -11.45 52.13
N TYR A 669 13.01 -10.35 51.90
CA TYR A 669 11.60 -10.43 51.51
C TYR A 669 11.19 -9.28 50.59
N GLY A 670 10.28 -9.54 49.66
CA GLY A 670 9.75 -8.51 48.77
C GLY A 670 8.68 -7.65 49.43
N TYR A 671 8.78 -6.33 49.34
CA TYR A 671 7.72 -5.42 49.78
C TYR A 671 6.46 -5.65 48.94
N ASN A 672 5.33 -5.92 49.61
CA ASN A 672 4.07 -6.35 48.97
C ASN A 672 4.20 -7.58 48.03
N GLY A 673 5.17 -8.46 48.29
CA GLY A 673 5.38 -9.67 47.48
C GLY A 673 6.10 -9.40 46.15
N ALA A 674 6.87 -8.32 46.08
CA ALA A 674 7.73 -8.03 44.93
C ALA A 674 8.73 -9.17 44.66
N GLU A 675 8.98 -9.42 43.38
CA GLU A 675 9.99 -10.37 42.89
C GLU A 675 11.20 -9.59 42.40
N ASN A 676 12.41 -10.07 42.64
CA ASN A 676 13.60 -9.47 42.05
C ASN A 676 14.80 -10.43 42.06
N THR A 677 15.81 -10.14 41.25
CA THR A 677 17.15 -10.72 41.38
C THR A 677 18.02 -9.81 42.22
N TYR A 678 18.86 -10.40 43.07
CA TYR A 678 19.78 -9.64 43.90
C TYR A 678 21.15 -10.31 44.01
N ARG A 679 22.11 -9.55 44.51
CA ARG A 679 23.39 -10.05 45.00
C ARG A 679 23.55 -9.71 46.48
N MET A 680 24.26 -10.53 47.22
CA MET A 680 24.48 -10.36 48.65
C MET A 680 25.96 -10.38 48.99
N THR A 681 26.39 -9.49 49.88
CA THR A 681 27.75 -9.45 50.42
C THR A 681 27.70 -9.61 51.94
N VAL A 682 28.48 -10.54 52.48
CA VAL A 682 28.53 -10.85 53.92
C VAL A 682 29.96 -10.68 54.42
N SER A 683 30.16 -9.94 55.52
CA SER A 683 31.48 -9.77 56.14
C SER A 683 31.42 -9.82 57.67
N TYR A 684 32.34 -10.56 58.27
CA TYR A 684 32.59 -10.65 59.72
C TYR A 684 33.97 -11.28 60.00
#